data_AF-A0A4Q7VKD1-F1
#
_entry.id   AF-A0A4Q7VKD1-F1
#
_cell.length_a   1.000
_cell.length_b   1.000
_cell.length_c   1.000
_cell.angle_alpha   90.00
_cell.angle_beta   90.00
_cell.angle_gamma   90.00
#
_symmetry.space_group_name_H-M   'P 1'
#
loop_
_entity.id
_entity.type
_entity.pdbx_description
1 polymer ?
#
loop_
_entity_poly.entity_id
_entity_poly.type
_entity_poly.pdbx_seq_one_letter_code
_entity_poly.pdbx_strand_id
1 'polypeptide(L)'
;MKQIIFISLLIAVLFSACKKKNEYSDQKEITSFTFEELTPNVAATINETDGTITAELPFGTNIKTLIPTIIISTRAKVSPASNVATDFTKPVNYTVTAEDGTTKTYVFTVTLGANDEKTISSFTFEELSPIVSATINETNATISAKVPFDTDVTTLTPTIIISANATINPESNTAKDFTKPVTYTLTAEDGTTKTYIVTVILGANDEKAISSFIFEGLNPKVSATIDETGSTITAKVPMGTNLTLTPIIAISENATISPASGTAIDFTKPVNYTVTAEDGTTKTYVINVIETIPFISVWKTTKANEEIELPLVDDGVYDFTVNWGDGRSDYITDWNASEKSHSYIKVGEYTVSITGQIEGFSFYDSGINGTPNAIIDITQWGEEFRFGNKGAYFKDCFNLTGFSATNTPNLEGTLNMSYMFFYAKKFNGDISNWDVSNITDMNWMFYQADAFNKDISNWDVSNVTDMSVMFAYTSAFNQDISNWDVSAVTDMSYMFSKASVFNQDLSNWNVSAVIDMQGMFSEASAFNKDLSSWDVSTVTNMYRMFMKASAFNQDISNWDVAGVTDMSAMFSYATIFNQDISNWDVSAVTTMESMFSGASVFNQNLNEWNISAVTNTSFMFIDASAFNGDISSWDVSAIKSMSYMFYEASAFNQDLSSWDVSQVTNSDHFDVGASAWTNSAWKPNFP
;
A
#
# COMPACT_ATOMS: atom_id res chain seq x y z
N MET A 1 -36.37 112.23 11.95
CA MET A 1 -37.68 112.84 12.30
C MET A 1 -37.93 113.96 11.30
N LYS A 2 -39.00 114.04 10.50
CA LYS A 2 -40.17 113.17 10.16
C LYS A 2 -40.66 113.63 8.76
N GLN A 3 -41.14 112.75 7.85
CA GLN A 3 -41.49 113.14 6.46
C GLN A 3 -42.43 112.13 5.75
N ILE A 4 -43.71 112.47 5.44
CA ILE A 4 -44.71 111.69 4.63
C ILE A 4 -45.80 112.66 4.05
N ILE A 5 -46.61 112.21 3.05
CA ILE A 5 -47.93 112.72 2.51
C ILE A 5 -47.87 113.61 1.22
N PHE A 6 -48.77 113.56 0.19
CA PHE A 6 -49.55 112.48 -0.51
C PHE A 6 -50.48 113.05 -1.65
N ILE A 7 -50.70 112.31 -2.77
CA ILE A 7 -51.93 112.29 -3.66
C ILE A 7 -52.22 113.60 -4.51
N SER A 8 -52.97 113.73 -5.64
CA SER A 8 -53.95 112.96 -6.49
C SER A 8 -53.98 113.31 -8.02
N LEU A 9 -54.42 112.35 -8.87
CA LEU A 9 -55.23 112.39 -10.14
C LEU A 9 -55.14 113.51 -11.24
N LEU A 10 -54.70 113.10 -12.46
CA LEU A 10 -55.47 112.82 -13.73
C LEU A 10 -56.27 113.88 -14.59
N ILE A 11 -56.14 113.74 -15.93
CA ILE A 11 -57.07 114.06 -17.09
C ILE A 11 -56.93 115.36 -17.97
N ALA A 12 -56.92 115.14 -19.31
CA ALA A 12 -57.49 115.92 -20.46
C ALA A 12 -56.64 116.70 -21.54
N VAL A 13 -56.59 116.12 -22.78
CA VAL A 13 -56.93 116.63 -24.16
C VAL A 13 -56.43 118.03 -24.63
N LEU A 14 -55.74 118.24 -25.79
CA LEU A 14 -56.29 118.35 -27.17
C LEU A 14 -55.25 118.32 -28.35
N PHE A 15 -55.64 117.67 -29.46
CA PHE A 15 -55.38 117.91 -30.91
C PHE A 15 -53.98 118.14 -31.54
N SER A 16 -53.52 117.13 -32.30
CA SER A 16 -52.68 117.18 -33.52
C SER A 16 -52.57 115.77 -34.13
N ALA A 17 -52.36 115.49 -35.43
CA ALA A 17 -52.37 116.27 -36.69
C ALA A 17 -52.67 115.31 -37.90
N CYS A 18 -52.49 115.72 -39.17
CA CYS A 18 -52.98 114.97 -40.35
C CYS A 18 -51.90 114.17 -41.15
N LYS A 19 -52.21 112.90 -41.47
CA LYS A 19 -51.67 112.03 -42.54
C LYS A 19 -50.15 111.77 -42.67
N LYS A 20 -49.75 110.52 -42.35
CA LYS A 20 -48.69 109.74 -43.04
C LYS A 20 -49.27 108.39 -43.50
N LYS A 21 -48.57 107.68 -44.40
CA LYS A 21 -48.87 106.27 -44.71
C LYS A 21 -48.58 105.37 -43.50
N ASN A 22 -49.25 104.22 -43.42
CA ASN A 22 -48.65 103.05 -42.78
C ASN A 22 -47.56 102.50 -43.72
N GLU A 23 -46.33 102.43 -43.22
CA GLU A 23 -45.25 101.65 -43.81
C GLU A 23 -44.95 100.50 -42.82
N TYR A 24 -44.80 99.28 -43.35
CA TYR A 24 -44.59 98.07 -42.55
C TYR A 24 -43.10 97.91 -42.22
N SER A 25 -42.78 97.24 -41.10
CA SER A 25 -41.38 97.06 -40.68
C SER A 25 -40.68 95.93 -41.43
N ASP A 26 -39.41 96.15 -41.75
CA ASP A 26 -38.46 95.24 -42.41
C ASP A 26 -37.56 94.46 -41.43
N GLN A 27 -37.70 94.67 -40.11
CA GLN A 27 -36.87 94.00 -39.09
C GLN A 27 -37.22 92.50 -38.94
N LYS A 28 -36.17 91.67 -38.82
CA LYS A 28 -36.24 90.20 -38.90
C LYS A 28 -35.10 89.50 -38.14
N GLU A 29 -34.78 90.04 -36.97
CA GLU A 29 -33.70 89.59 -36.08
C GLU A 29 -34.23 88.61 -35.02
N ILE A 30 -33.36 87.73 -34.50
CA ILE A 30 -33.61 86.92 -33.31
C ILE A 30 -32.76 87.50 -32.17
N THR A 31 -33.42 88.11 -31.19
CA THR A 31 -32.76 88.82 -30.08
C THR A 31 -32.53 87.94 -28.86
N SER A 32 -33.21 86.78 -28.77
CA SER A 32 -32.95 85.76 -27.74
C SER A 32 -33.45 84.39 -28.20
N PHE A 33 -32.76 83.33 -27.76
CA PHE A 33 -33.11 81.93 -27.99
C PHE A 33 -32.64 81.14 -26.75
N THR A 34 -33.57 80.68 -25.92
CA THR A 34 -33.31 80.10 -24.59
C THR A 34 -34.03 78.76 -24.40
N PHE A 35 -33.40 77.84 -23.66
CA PHE A 35 -34.02 76.60 -23.18
C PHE A 35 -34.29 76.73 -21.69
N GLU A 36 -35.50 77.19 -21.35
CA GLU A 36 -35.89 77.54 -19.98
C GLU A 36 -36.35 76.34 -19.13
N GLU A 37 -36.51 75.18 -19.76
CA GLU A 37 -36.81 73.89 -19.08
C GLU A 37 -35.56 73.16 -18.57
N LEU A 38 -34.36 73.60 -18.98
CA LEU A 38 -33.09 73.03 -18.51
C LEU A 38 -32.66 73.71 -17.20
N THR A 39 -31.92 72.99 -16.36
CA THR A 39 -31.40 73.50 -15.08
C THR A 39 -29.88 73.31 -15.03
N PRO A 40 -29.07 74.39 -15.08
CA PRO A 40 -29.47 75.79 -15.31
C PRO A 40 -30.03 76.02 -16.73
N ASN A 41 -30.84 77.07 -16.89
CA ASN A 41 -31.41 77.48 -18.16
C ASN A 41 -30.29 77.79 -19.17
N VAL A 42 -30.32 77.18 -20.36
CA VAL A 42 -29.27 77.42 -21.36
C VAL A 42 -29.70 78.51 -22.34
N ALA A 43 -28.91 79.57 -22.44
CA ALA A 43 -29.04 80.57 -23.50
C ALA A 43 -28.17 80.19 -24.70
N ALA A 44 -28.75 80.17 -25.89
CA ALA A 44 -28.03 79.90 -27.13
C ALA A 44 -27.31 81.17 -27.62
N THR A 45 -26.12 81.00 -28.19
CA THR A 45 -25.36 82.09 -28.83
C THR A 45 -25.91 82.34 -30.23
N ILE A 46 -26.33 83.57 -30.51
CA ILE A 46 -26.90 83.96 -31.81
C ILE A 46 -25.86 84.80 -32.58
N ASN A 47 -25.57 84.39 -33.81
CA ASN A 47 -24.75 85.15 -34.75
C ASN A 47 -25.65 85.77 -35.84
N GLU A 48 -25.89 87.07 -35.68
CA GLU A 48 -26.74 87.86 -36.58
C GLU A 48 -26.12 88.10 -37.97
N THR A 49 -24.79 88.02 -38.13
CA THR A 49 -24.15 88.20 -39.44
C THR A 49 -24.33 86.96 -40.30
N ASP A 50 -24.05 85.79 -39.73
CA ASP A 50 -24.00 84.52 -40.47
C ASP A 50 -25.33 83.76 -40.46
N GLY A 51 -26.31 84.19 -39.65
CA GLY A 51 -27.60 83.53 -39.52
C GLY A 51 -27.49 82.16 -38.85
N THR A 52 -26.76 82.08 -37.75
CA THR A 52 -26.57 80.82 -37.00
C THR A 52 -26.87 80.99 -35.52
N ILE A 53 -27.28 79.91 -34.86
CA ILE A 53 -27.56 79.86 -33.43
C ILE A 53 -26.96 78.55 -32.88
N THR A 54 -26.20 78.62 -31.79
CA THR A 54 -25.55 77.44 -31.19
C THR A 54 -25.83 77.33 -29.69
N ALA A 55 -26.06 76.11 -29.20
CA ALA A 55 -26.17 75.82 -27.77
C ALA A 55 -25.40 74.55 -27.40
N GLU A 56 -24.76 74.58 -26.23
CA GLU A 56 -24.17 73.41 -25.58
C GLU A 56 -25.02 73.07 -24.35
N LEU A 57 -25.52 71.84 -24.28
CA LEU A 57 -26.44 71.40 -23.23
C LEU A 57 -25.79 70.33 -22.33
N PRO A 58 -26.24 70.14 -21.07
CA PRO A 58 -25.72 69.12 -20.19
C PRO A 58 -25.76 67.71 -20.79
N PHE A 59 -24.83 66.83 -20.37
CA PHE A 59 -24.83 65.42 -20.73
C PHE A 59 -26.19 64.76 -20.46
N GLY A 60 -26.58 63.81 -21.31
CA GLY A 60 -27.87 63.11 -21.21
C GLY A 60 -29.12 63.93 -21.58
N THR A 61 -29.01 65.22 -21.92
CA THR A 61 -30.17 66.05 -22.31
C THR A 61 -30.90 65.49 -23.54
N ASN A 62 -32.22 65.28 -23.44
CA ASN A 62 -33.04 64.73 -24.52
C ASN A 62 -33.34 65.76 -25.62
N ILE A 63 -32.44 65.90 -26.60
CA ILE A 63 -32.55 66.89 -27.69
C ILE A 63 -33.70 66.67 -28.69
N LYS A 64 -34.51 65.60 -28.58
CA LYS A 64 -35.58 65.27 -29.53
C LYS A 64 -36.87 66.06 -29.33
N THR A 65 -37.06 66.69 -28.17
CA THR A 65 -38.34 67.30 -27.78
C THR A 65 -38.18 68.65 -27.06
N LEU A 66 -37.02 69.31 -27.21
CA LEU A 66 -36.73 70.54 -26.46
C LEU A 66 -37.59 71.71 -26.93
N ILE A 67 -37.94 72.58 -25.98
CA ILE A 67 -38.82 73.73 -26.16
C ILE A 67 -38.00 75.02 -26.08
N PRO A 68 -37.66 75.65 -27.23
CA PRO A 68 -36.97 76.94 -27.24
C PRO A 68 -37.94 78.10 -27.04
N THR A 69 -37.58 79.02 -26.15
CA THR A 69 -38.17 80.36 -26.06
C THR A 69 -37.38 81.32 -26.96
N ILE A 70 -38.07 81.99 -27.88
CA ILE A 70 -37.46 82.75 -28.97
C ILE A 70 -38.06 84.16 -29.01
N ILE A 71 -37.21 85.17 -28.82
CA ILE A 71 -37.59 86.59 -28.87
C ILE A 71 -37.09 87.17 -30.19
N ILE A 72 -37.98 87.83 -30.94
CA ILE A 72 -37.72 88.33 -32.29
C ILE A 72 -38.09 89.81 -32.43
N SER A 73 -37.67 90.45 -33.52
CA SER A 73 -38.03 91.85 -33.83
C SER A 73 -39.52 92.14 -33.72
N THR A 74 -39.87 93.34 -33.24
CA THR A 74 -41.25 93.77 -33.02
C THR A 74 -42.11 93.64 -34.28
N ARG A 75 -43.29 93.00 -34.16
CA ARG A 75 -44.27 92.73 -35.26
C ARG A 75 -43.83 91.67 -36.30
N ALA A 76 -42.62 91.12 -36.20
CA ALA A 76 -42.20 89.97 -37.00
C ALA A 76 -42.90 88.66 -36.54
N LYS A 77 -42.69 87.57 -37.29
CA LYS A 77 -43.13 86.20 -36.95
C LYS A 77 -41.98 85.22 -37.18
N VAL A 78 -41.87 84.16 -36.39
CA VAL A 78 -40.86 83.10 -36.58
C VAL A 78 -41.51 81.74 -36.83
N SER A 79 -40.89 80.93 -37.69
CA SER A 79 -41.30 79.57 -38.03
C SER A 79 -40.07 78.64 -38.10
N PRO A 80 -39.96 77.57 -37.28
CA PRO A 80 -40.90 77.15 -36.22
C PRO A 80 -41.17 78.25 -35.17
N ALA A 81 -42.34 78.18 -34.54
CA ALA A 81 -42.74 79.18 -33.54
C ALA A 81 -42.01 78.97 -32.21
N SER A 82 -41.84 80.06 -31.44
CA SER A 82 -41.40 79.98 -30.04
C SER A 82 -42.32 79.05 -29.23
N ASN A 83 -41.73 78.39 -28.24
CA ASN A 83 -42.41 77.54 -27.26
C ASN A 83 -43.07 76.28 -27.89
N VAL A 84 -42.46 75.75 -28.95
CA VAL A 84 -42.88 74.50 -29.62
C VAL A 84 -41.77 73.44 -29.51
N ALA A 85 -42.11 72.29 -28.94
CA ALA A 85 -41.19 71.15 -28.84
C ALA A 85 -40.64 70.75 -30.21
N THR A 86 -39.31 70.70 -30.32
CA THR A 86 -38.57 70.55 -31.58
C THR A 86 -37.49 69.47 -31.45
N ASP A 87 -37.28 68.70 -32.52
CA ASP A 87 -36.20 67.70 -32.59
C ASP A 87 -34.93 68.35 -33.15
N PHE A 88 -33.91 68.43 -32.30
CA PHE A 88 -32.60 69.00 -32.61
C PHE A 88 -31.50 67.95 -32.85
N THR A 89 -31.87 66.68 -33.09
CA THR A 89 -30.91 65.65 -33.55
C THR A 89 -30.28 65.96 -34.92
N LYS A 90 -30.77 67.00 -35.61
CA LYS A 90 -30.20 67.59 -36.82
C LYS A 90 -30.32 69.12 -36.74
N PRO A 91 -29.56 69.89 -37.55
CA PRO A 91 -29.71 71.35 -37.63
C PRO A 91 -31.14 71.76 -38.00
N VAL A 92 -31.68 72.78 -37.33
CA VAL A 92 -33.07 73.26 -37.52
C VAL A 92 -33.08 74.70 -38.03
N ASN A 93 -33.84 74.95 -39.10
CA ASN A 93 -33.95 76.27 -39.71
C ASN A 93 -35.13 77.06 -39.11
N TYR A 94 -34.84 78.22 -38.51
CA TYR A 94 -35.83 79.18 -38.03
C TYR A 94 -35.90 80.38 -38.97
N THR A 95 -37.02 80.56 -39.66
CA THR A 95 -37.23 81.70 -40.56
C THR A 95 -38.04 82.78 -39.84
N VAL A 96 -37.45 83.97 -39.70
CA VAL A 96 -38.13 85.19 -39.26
C VAL A 96 -38.65 85.94 -40.47
N THR A 97 -39.96 86.21 -40.47
CA THR A 97 -40.66 87.03 -41.47
C THR A 97 -40.97 88.39 -40.86
N ALA A 98 -40.43 89.44 -41.47
CA ALA A 98 -40.74 90.83 -41.17
C ALA A 98 -42.19 91.19 -41.55
N GLU A 99 -42.68 92.35 -41.09
CA GLU A 99 -44.05 92.77 -41.37
C GLU A 99 -44.26 93.21 -42.83
N ASP A 100 -43.20 93.66 -43.51
CA ASP A 100 -43.20 93.91 -44.97
C ASP A 100 -43.24 92.62 -45.82
N GLY A 101 -43.10 91.45 -45.18
CA GLY A 101 -43.08 90.13 -45.81
C GLY A 101 -41.70 89.60 -46.21
N THR A 102 -40.62 90.37 -46.00
CA THR A 102 -39.25 89.89 -46.23
C THR A 102 -38.80 88.92 -45.14
N THR A 103 -37.91 87.98 -45.47
CA THR A 103 -37.51 86.88 -44.58
C THR A 103 -36.00 86.81 -44.35
N LYS A 104 -35.61 86.32 -43.16
CA LYS A 104 -34.23 85.90 -42.83
C LYS A 104 -34.31 84.53 -42.15
N THR A 105 -33.37 83.63 -42.44
CA THR A 105 -33.34 82.28 -41.87
C THR A 105 -32.09 82.10 -41.03
N TYR A 106 -32.27 81.47 -39.87
CA TYR A 106 -31.25 81.12 -38.90
C TYR A 106 -31.13 79.61 -38.81
N VAL A 107 -29.91 79.07 -38.80
CA VAL A 107 -29.65 77.64 -38.59
C VAL A 107 -29.27 77.42 -37.13
N PHE A 108 -30.10 76.71 -36.38
CA PHE A 108 -29.81 76.29 -35.01
C PHE A 108 -29.08 74.94 -35.01
N THR A 109 -28.01 74.81 -34.22
CA THR A 109 -27.32 73.54 -33.93
C THR A 109 -27.04 73.38 -32.42
N VAL A 110 -26.92 72.12 -31.98
CA VAL A 110 -26.74 71.75 -30.58
C VAL A 110 -25.58 70.76 -30.39
N THR A 111 -24.87 70.89 -29.29
CA THR A 111 -23.92 69.89 -28.76
C THR A 111 -24.32 69.46 -27.35
N LEU A 112 -23.96 68.24 -26.97
CA LEU A 112 -24.06 67.75 -25.60
C LEU A 112 -22.68 67.77 -24.95
N GLY A 113 -22.61 68.16 -23.67
CA GLY A 113 -21.43 67.98 -22.85
C GLY A 113 -21.11 66.51 -22.58
N ALA A 114 -19.89 66.23 -22.12
CA ALA A 114 -19.38 64.90 -21.80
C ALA A 114 -19.89 64.36 -20.45
N ASN A 115 -19.85 63.05 -20.25
CA ASN A 115 -20.21 62.42 -18.97
C ASN A 115 -19.23 62.81 -17.84
N ASP A 116 -19.75 63.17 -16.67
CA ASP A 116 -18.98 63.48 -15.46
C ASP A 116 -19.10 62.39 -14.37
N GLU A 117 -19.77 61.27 -14.60
CA GLU A 117 -19.87 60.20 -13.61
C GLU A 117 -18.50 59.55 -13.29
N LYS A 118 -18.18 59.42 -12.00
CA LYS A 118 -16.90 58.91 -11.48
C LYS A 118 -17.13 57.85 -10.39
N THR A 119 -17.78 56.75 -10.73
CA THR A 119 -18.14 55.64 -9.81
C THR A 119 -17.49 54.32 -10.20
N ILE A 120 -17.23 53.46 -9.22
CA ILE A 120 -16.83 52.06 -9.43
C ILE A 120 -17.95 51.17 -8.88
N SER A 121 -18.57 50.40 -9.77
CA SER A 121 -19.75 49.56 -9.48
C SER A 121 -19.40 48.12 -9.10
N SER A 122 -18.24 47.63 -9.53
CA SER A 122 -17.68 46.33 -9.12
C SER A 122 -16.16 46.37 -9.13
N PHE A 123 -15.55 45.59 -8.22
CA PHE A 123 -14.12 45.32 -8.14
C PHE A 123 -13.97 43.88 -7.62
N THR A 124 -13.60 42.94 -8.50
CA THR A 124 -13.62 41.49 -8.25
C THR A 124 -12.27 40.85 -8.58
N PHE A 125 -11.84 39.88 -7.78
CA PHE A 125 -10.73 38.98 -8.12
C PHE A 125 -11.32 37.64 -8.56
N GLU A 126 -11.52 37.49 -9.88
CA GLU A 126 -12.20 36.34 -10.49
C GLU A 126 -11.29 35.12 -10.68
N GLU A 127 -9.97 35.31 -10.55
CA GLU A 127 -8.95 34.26 -10.55
C GLU A 127 -8.90 33.45 -9.23
N LEU A 128 -9.53 33.97 -8.16
CA LEU A 128 -9.52 33.35 -6.83
C LEU A 128 -10.70 32.38 -6.66
N SER A 129 -10.49 31.33 -5.86
CA SER A 129 -11.52 30.34 -5.51
C SER A 129 -11.65 30.26 -3.98
N PRO A 130 -12.79 30.68 -3.39
CA PRO A 130 -13.93 31.33 -4.02
C PRO A 130 -13.60 32.73 -4.56
N ILE A 131 -14.38 33.21 -5.54
CA ILE A 131 -14.23 34.55 -6.13
C ILE A 131 -14.40 35.62 -5.05
N VAL A 132 -13.45 36.55 -4.97
CA VAL A 132 -13.43 37.61 -3.95
C VAL A 132 -13.97 38.92 -4.52
N SER A 133 -15.15 39.34 -4.07
CA SER A 133 -15.70 40.66 -4.33
C SER A 133 -15.24 41.66 -3.26
N ALA A 134 -14.64 42.78 -3.68
CA ALA A 134 -14.20 43.82 -2.77
C ALA A 134 -15.37 44.71 -2.30
N THR A 135 -15.30 45.20 -1.06
CA THR A 135 -16.21 46.22 -0.54
C THR A 135 -15.76 47.60 -1.00
N ILE A 136 -16.61 48.31 -1.73
CA ILE A 136 -16.37 49.66 -2.25
C ILE A 136 -17.04 50.69 -1.35
N ASN A 137 -16.27 51.70 -0.90
CA ASN A 137 -16.76 52.85 -0.16
C ASN A 137 -16.65 54.11 -1.02
N GLU A 138 -17.74 54.45 -1.71
CA GLU A 138 -17.84 55.60 -2.61
C GLU A 138 -17.65 56.96 -1.91
N THR A 139 -17.97 57.07 -0.62
CA THR A 139 -17.81 58.31 0.18
C THR A 139 -16.36 58.59 0.54
N ASN A 140 -15.62 57.55 0.94
CA ASN A 140 -14.21 57.68 1.33
C ASN A 140 -13.23 57.44 0.15
N ALA A 141 -13.74 57.00 -1.00
CA ALA A 141 -12.96 56.50 -2.13
C ALA A 141 -11.94 55.42 -1.72
N THR A 142 -12.41 54.41 -0.98
CA THR A 142 -11.60 53.25 -0.59
C THR A 142 -12.25 51.95 -1.05
N ILE A 143 -11.43 50.97 -1.42
CA ILE A 143 -11.85 49.61 -1.78
C ILE A 143 -11.08 48.63 -0.89
N SER A 144 -11.77 47.64 -0.35
CA SER A 144 -11.17 46.67 0.58
C SER A 144 -11.61 45.25 0.27
N ALA A 145 -10.63 44.34 0.12
CA ALA A 145 -10.86 42.92 -0.12
C ALA A 145 -10.17 42.09 0.96
N LYS A 146 -10.83 41.00 1.40
CA LYS A 146 -10.21 39.93 2.19
C LYS A 146 -10.11 38.69 1.31
N VAL A 147 -8.89 38.20 1.08
CA VAL A 147 -8.60 37.01 0.25
C VAL A 147 -8.22 35.80 1.14
N PRO A 148 -8.13 34.57 0.62
CA PRO A 148 -7.58 33.42 1.36
C PRO A 148 -6.16 33.67 1.91
N PHE A 149 -5.74 32.90 2.93
CA PHE A 149 -4.43 33.06 3.58
C PHE A 149 -3.25 32.92 2.60
N ASP A 150 -3.18 31.82 1.84
CA ASP A 150 -2.10 31.54 0.87
C ASP A 150 -2.20 32.30 -0.47
N THR A 151 -2.91 33.43 -0.51
CA THR A 151 -3.07 34.20 -1.76
C THR A 151 -1.79 34.97 -2.09
N ASP A 152 -1.20 34.74 -3.27
CA ASP A 152 -0.15 35.61 -3.80
C ASP A 152 -0.72 37.00 -4.15
N VAL A 153 -0.65 37.93 -3.19
CA VAL A 153 -1.05 39.32 -3.37
C VAL A 153 -0.08 40.14 -4.24
N THR A 154 1.03 39.57 -4.72
CA THR A 154 2.02 40.32 -5.53
C THR A 154 1.64 40.45 -7.01
N THR A 155 0.70 39.65 -7.51
CA THR A 155 0.38 39.56 -8.96
C THR A 155 -1.11 39.65 -9.34
N LEU A 156 -2.02 39.85 -8.38
CA LEU A 156 -3.47 39.75 -8.59
C LEU A 156 -4.04 40.64 -9.72
N THR A 157 -5.01 40.11 -10.47
CA THR A 157 -5.71 40.75 -11.59
C THR A 157 -7.17 41.09 -11.21
N PRO A 158 -7.48 42.36 -10.84
CA PRO A 158 -8.84 42.75 -10.53
C PRO A 158 -9.65 43.09 -11.78
N THR A 159 -10.84 42.54 -11.91
CA THR A 159 -11.88 42.95 -12.85
C THR A 159 -12.66 44.13 -12.25
N ILE A 160 -12.78 45.23 -13.00
CA ILE A 160 -13.31 46.50 -12.49
C ILE A 160 -14.37 47.05 -13.44
N ILE A 161 -15.57 47.36 -12.92
CA ILE A 161 -16.69 47.90 -13.70
C ILE A 161 -16.94 49.36 -13.29
N ILE A 162 -16.72 50.28 -14.22
CA ILE A 162 -16.70 51.74 -14.01
C ILE A 162 -17.87 52.45 -14.72
N SER A 163 -18.06 53.73 -14.45
CA SER A 163 -19.04 54.60 -15.12
C SER A 163 -18.86 54.66 -16.65
N ALA A 164 -19.95 54.92 -17.38
CA ALA A 164 -19.95 54.91 -18.85
C ALA A 164 -19.01 55.97 -19.44
N ASN A 165 -18.30 55.62 -20.51
CA ASN A 165 -17.27 56.43 -21.19
C ASN A 165 -16.05 56.83 -20.32
N ALA A 166 -15.99 56.43 -19.05
CA ALA A 166 -14.85 56.68 -18.19
C ALA A 166 -13.67 55.74 -18.49
N THR A 167 -12.48 56.09 -18.00
CA THR A 167 -11.25 55.28 -18.08
C THR A 167 -10.61 55.16 -16.71
N ILE A 168 -9.96 54.03 -16.42
CA ILE A 168 -9.32 53.78 -15.12
C ILE A 168 -7.84 53.41 -15.29
N ASN A 169 -6.99 53.98 -14.44
CA ASN A 169 -5.56 53.73 -14.40
C ASN A 169 -5.12 53.39 -12.96
N PRO A 170 -4.57 52.19 -12.68
CA PRO A 170 -4.32 51.10 -13.64
C PRO A 170 -5.57 50.53 -14.29
N GLU A 171 -5.40 49.96 -15.49
CA GLU A 171 -6.49 49.35 -16.26
C GLU A 171 -7.02 48.08 -15.57
N SER A 172 -8.31 47.79 -15.78
CA SER A 172 -8.95 46.55 -15.35
C SER A 172 -8.26 45.32 -15.96
N ASN A 173 -8.21 44.22 -15.21
CA ASN A 173 -7.58 42.96 -15.59
C ASN A 173 -6.06 43.06 -15.81
N THR A 174 -5.39 44.04 -15.19
CA THR A 174 -3.92 44.14 -15.17
C THR A 174 -3.36 43.77 -13.80
N ALA A 175 -2.35 42.89 -13.78
CA ALA A 175 -1.70 42.40 -12.56
C ALA A 175 -1.11 43.54 -11.72
N LYS A 176 -1.32 43.51 -10.39
CA LYS A 176 -0.71 44.42 -9.41
C LYS A 176 -0.23 43.71 -8.15
N ASP A 177 0.80 44.32 -7.57
CA ASP A 177 1.29 44.06 -6.22
C ASP A 177 0.43 44.83 -5.20
N PHE A 178 -0.35 44.10 -4.41
CA PHE A 178 -1.18 44.60 -3.31
C PHE A 178 -0.57 44.36 -1.93
N THR A 179 0.74 44.03 -1.82
CA THR A 179 1.45 44.02 -0.52
C THR A 179 1.43 45.39 0.18
N LYS A 180 1.09 46.45 -0.56
CA LYS A 180 0.77 47.80 -0.09
C LYS A 180 -0.48 48.31 -0.79
N PRO A 181 -1.22 49.28 -0.22
CA PRO A 181 -2.41 49.83 -0.86
C PRO A 181 -2.11 50.42 -2.25
N VAL A 182 -2.91 50.01 -3.25
CA VAL A 182 -2.74 50.40 -4.66
C VAL A 182 -3.71 51.51 -5.01
N THR A 183 -3.20 52.55 -5.66
CA THR A 183 -3.98 53.72 -6.08
C THR A 183 -4.54 53.53 -7.49
N TYR A 184 -5.86 53.64 -7.64
CA TYR A 184 -6.55 53.62 -8.93
C TYR A 184 -7.21 54.99 -9.18
N THR A 185 -6.89 55.64 -10.30
CA THR A 185 -7.51 56.90 -10.72
C THR A 185 -8.51 56.64 -11.84
N LEU A 186 -9.79 56.90 -11.54
CA LEU A 186 -10.89 56.91 -12.48
C LEU A 186 -11.02 58.32 -13.09
N THR A 187 -11.09 58.41 -14.41
CA THR A 187 -11.20 59.64 -15.20
C THR A 187 -12.48 59.58 -16.01
N ALA A 188 -13.39 60.54 -15.80
CA ALA A 188 -14.63 60.64 -16.56
C ALA A 188 -14.40 61.21 -17.98
N GLU A 189 -15.44 61.21 -18.81
CA GLU A 189 -15.38 61.69 -20.20
C GLU A 189 -15.14 63.20 -20.27
N ASP A 190 -15.56 63.96 -19.26
CA ASP A 190 -15.23 65.38 -19.06
C ASP A 190 -13.76 65.66 -18.68
N GLY A 191 -12.96 64.61 -18.46
CA GLY A 191 -11.55 64.68 -18.06
C GLY A 191 -11.30 64.93 -16.57
N THR A 192 -12.35 65.03 -15.75
CA THR A 192 -12.20 65.13 -14.29
C THR A 192 -11.97 63.76 -13.66
N THR A 193 -11.32 63.73 -12.49
CA THR A 193 -10.83 62.49 -11.88
C THR A 193 -11.35 62.24 -10.46
N LYS A 194 -11.40 60.96 -10.08
CA LYS A 194 -11.57 60.50 -8.70
C LYS A 194 -10.56 59.37 -8.43
N THR A 195 -9.88 59.44 -7.30
CA THR A 195 -8.83 58.48 -6.94
C THR A 195 -9.31 57.59 -5.80
N TYR A 196 -9.21 56.28 -6.02
CA TYR A 196 -9.55 55.23 -5.07
C TYR A 196 -8.28 54.57 -4.51
N ILE A 197 -8.28 54.25 -3.22
CA ILE A 197 -7.23 53.47 -2.57
C ILE A 197 -7.75 52.05 -2.34
N VAL A 198 -7.11 51.07 -2.97
CA VAL A 198 -7.43 49.64 -2.85
C VAL A 198 -6.50 48.97 -1.85
N THR A 199 -7.06 48.30 -0.85
CA THR A 199 -6.30 47.49 0.12
C THR A 199 -6.76 46.04 0.07
N VAL A 200 -5.83 45.12 -0.14
CA VAL A 200 -6.07 43.67 0.01
C VAL A 200 -5.51 43.24 1.36
N ILE A 201 -6.22 42.34 2.04
CA ILE A 201 -5.83 41.77 3.34
C ILE A 201 -5.95 40.25 3.23
N LEU A 202 -4.93 39.52 3.68
CA LEU A 202 -4.94 38.05 3.70
C LEU A 202 -5.98 37.49 4.68
N GLY A 203 -6.26 36.20 4.52
CA GLY A 203 -6.96 35.39 5.51
C GLY A 203 -6.18 35.35 6.82
N ALA A 204 -6.86 34.93 7.89
CA ALA A 204 -6.17 34.21 8.95
C ALA A 204 -6.09 32.75 8.47
N ASN A 205 -5.03 32.02 8.80
CA ASN A 205 -4.95 30.61 8.44
C ASN A 205 -6.08 29.81 9.12
N ASP A 206 -6.84 29.03 8.35
CA ASP A 206 -7.85 28.10 8.87
C ASP A 206 -7.37 26.64 8.86
N GLU A 207 -6.11 26.34 8.54
CA GLU A 207 -5.59 24.98 8.61
C GLU A 207 -5.46 24.43 10.05
N LYS A 208 -5.81 23.14 10.21
CA LYS A 208 -6.03 22.48 11.53
C LYS A 208 -5.33 21.11 11.67
N ALA A 209 -4.34 20.84 10.82
CA ALA A 209 -3.64 19.57 10.75
C ALA A 209 -2.66 19.37 11.92
N ILE A 210 -2.47 18.11 12.32
CA ILE A 210 -1.26 17.66 13.02
C ILE A 210 -0.38 16.96 11.98
N SER A 211 0.82 17.50 11.73
CA SER A 211 1.75 16.97 10.72
C SER A 211 2.79 16.01 11.29
N SER A 212 2.98 16.01 12.62
CA SER A 212 3.86 15.06 13.31
C SER A 212 3.49 14.94 14.79
N PHE A 213 3.63 13.75 15.35
CA PHE A 213 3.41 13.46 16.78
C PHE A 213 4.42 12.37 17.20
N ILE A 214 5.43 12.74 18.00
CA ILE A 214 6.61 11.91 18.30
C ILE A 214 6.91 11.90 19.80
N PHE A 215 7.17 10.73 20.38
CA PHE A 215 7.73 10.58 21.72
C PHE A 215 9.26 10.46 21.65
N GLU A 216 9.95 11.59 21.59
CA GLU A 216 11.44 11.64 21.56
C GLU A 216 12.09 11.19 22.88
N GLY A 217 11.33 11.12 23.97
CA GLY A 217 11.79 10.63 25.27
C GLY A 217 11.85 9.09 25.40
N LEU A 218 11.45 8.36 24.36
CA LEU A 218 11.59 6.91 24.27
C LEU A 218 12.83 6.54 23.45
N ASN A 219 13.42 5.38 23.75
CA ASN A 219 14.49 4.78 22.96
C ASN A 219 14.05 3.36 22.54
N PRO A 220 13.72 3.13 21.26
CA PRO A 220 13.80 4.07 20.15
C PRO A 220 12.69 5.13 20.24
N LYS A 221 12.87 6.25 19.51
CA LYS A 221 11.85 7.29 19.43
C LYS A 221 10.59 6.72 18.76
N VAL A 222 9.43 6.89 19.39
CA VAL A 222 8.16 6.41 18.81
C VAL A 222 7.53 7.54 17.99
N SER A 223 7.27 7.28 16.71
CA SER A 223 6.49 8.18 15.85
C SER A 223 5.08 7.62 15.69
N ALA A 224 4.05 8.44 15.90
CA ALA A 224 2.67 7.98 15.84
C ALA A 224 2.11 8.01 14.40
N THR A 225 1.26 7.04 14.07
CA THR A 225 0.47 7.05 12.82
C THR A 225 -0.67 8.05 12.94
N ILE A 226 -0.85 8.92 11.95
CA ILE A 226 -1.87 9.97 11.93
C ILE A 226 -2.94 9.64 10.89
N ASP A 227 -4.18 9.43 11.33
CA ASP A 227 -5.36 9.39 10.48
C ASP A 227 -6.06 10.76 10.51
N GLU A 228 -5.75 11.54 9.48
CA GLU A 228 -6.28 12.89 9.29
C GLU A 228 -7.80 12.90 8.99
N THR A 229 -8.36 11.78 8.49
CA THR A 229 -9.77 11.67 8.10
C THR A 229 -10.66 11.30 9.28
N GLY A 230 -10.31 10.24 10.02
CA GLY A 230 -10.98 9.88 11.27
C GLY A 230 -10.62 10.78 12.45
N SER A 231 -9.62 11.66 12.30
CA SER A 231 -9.07 12.51 13.36
C SER A 231 -8.57 11.68 14.55
N THR A 232 -7.80 10.64 14.25
CA THR A 232 -7.17 9.79 15.28
C THR A 232 -5.66 9.73 15.07
N ILE A 233 -4.93 9.55 16.17
CA ILE A 233 -3.47 9.34 16.16
C ILE A 233 -3.19 8.13 17.02
N THR A 234 -2.41 7.17 16.52
CA THR A 234 -2.09 5.93 17.24
C THR A 234 -0.59 5.77 17.36
N ALA A 235 -0.09 5.66 18.59
CA ALA A 235 1.29 5.38 18.91
C ALA A 235 1.43 3.98 19.53
N LYS A 236 2.35 3.18 19.00
CA LYS A 236 2.75 1.89 19.56
C LYS A 236 3.97 2.07 20.46
N VAL A 237 3.92 1.56 21.69
CA VAL A 237 5.03 1.62 22.65
C VAL A 237 5.28 0.23 23.27
N PRO A 238 6.48 -0.09 23.78
CA PRO A 238 6.74 -1.37 24.43
C PRO A 238 5.85 -1.64 25.65
N MET A 239 5.43 -2.89 25.84
CA MET A 239 4.75 -3.33 27.07
C MET A 239 5.60 -3.06 28.32
N GLY A 240 4.99 -2.45 29.34
CA GLY A 240 5.64 -1.94 30.54
C GLY A 240 6.13 -0.48 30.41
N THR A 241 5.80 0.22 29.34
CA THR A 241 6.15 1.64 29.18
C THR A 241 5.36 2.49 30.16
N ASN A 242 6.03 3.43 30.86
CA ASN A 242 5.30 4.43 31.64
C ASN A 242 4.55 5.38 30.69
N LEU A 243 3.24 5.18 30.55
CA LEU A 243 2.36 5.96 29.67
C LEU A 243 2.19 7.43 30.09
N THR A 244 2.90 7.91 31.11
CA THR A 244 3.10 9.35 31.36
C THR A 244 4.18 9.88 30.41
N LEU A 245 3.79 10.21 29.18
CA LEU A 245 4.70 10.53 28.07
C LEU A 245 4.64 12.02 27.68
N THR A 246 5.73 12.51 27.09
CA THR A 246 5.87 13.91 26.63
C THR A 246 6.00 13.93 25.10
N PRO A 247 4.92 14.19 24.34
CA PRO A 247 4.99 14.25 22.89
C PRO A 247 5.52 15.59 22.38
N ILE A 248 6.37 15.52 21.36
CA ILE A 248 6.70 16.63 20.47
C ILE A 248 5.75 16.57 19.28
N ILE A 249 5.01 17.66 19.06
CA ILE A 249 3.92 17.75 18.09
C ILE A 249 4.18 18.92 17.14
N ALA A 250 4.02 18.67 15.84
CA ALA A 250 4.01 19.69 14.78
C ALA A 250 2.59 19.87 14.23
N ILE A 251 2.21 21.12 13.97
CA ILE A 251 0.86 21.55 13.57
C ILE A 251 0.93 22.59 12.45
N SER A 252 -0.21 22.91 11.85
CA SER A 252 -0.35 23.97 10.85
C SER A 252 0.19 25.34 11.30
N GLU A 253 0.66 26.15 10.36
CA GLU A 253 1.22 27.49 10.66
C GLU A 253 0.20 28.41 11.35
N ASN A 254 0.67 29.22 12.30
CA ASN A 254 -0.13 30.08 13.18
C ASN A 254 -1.16 29.38 14.09
N ALA A 255 -1.36 28.06 13.96
CA ALA A 255 -2.25 27.31 14.82
C ALA A 255 -1.67 27.14 16.24
N THR A 256 -2.53 26.77 17.18
CA THR A 256 -2.18 26.41 18.57
C THR A 256 -2.77 25.05 18.93
N ILE A 257 -2.19 24.35 19.90
CA ILE A 257 -2.65 23.02 20.32
C ILE A 257 -2.79 22.92 21.84
N SER A 258 -3.84 22.23 22.29
CA SER A 258 -4.13 21.95 23.71
C SER A 258 -4.51 20.48 23.91
N PRO A 259 -3.81 19.69 24.74
CA PRO A 259 -2.60 20.04 25.50
C PRO A 259 -1.43 20.52 24.63
N ALA A 260 -0.54 21.31 25.21
CA ALA A 260 0.59 21.88 24.48
C ALA A 260 1.68 20.84 24.18
N SER A 261 2.30 20.96 23.00
CA SER A 261 3.52 20.23 22.62
C SER A 261 4.60 20.36 23.72
N GLY A 262 5.27 19.25 24.07
CA GLY A 262 6.25 19.22 25.16
C GLY A 262 5.66 19.13 26.59
N THR A 263 4.35 18.92 26.75
CA THR A 263 3.71 18.66 28.06
C THR A 263 3.67 17.17 28.37
N ALA A 264 4.04 16.75 29.58
CA ALA A 264 3.87 15.37 30.03
C ALA A 264 2.38 15.06 30.29
N ILE A 265 1.87 13.99 29.69
CA ILE A 265 0.46 13.59 29.69
C ILE A 265 0.34 12.09 29.97
N ASP A 266 -0.68 11.70 30.76
CA ASP A 266 -1.04 10.31 31.04
C ASP A 266 -1.90 9.74 29.90
N PHE A 267 -1.35 8.80 29.14
CA PHE A 267 -2.01 8.09 28.04
C PHE A 267 -2.49 6.68 28.42
N THR A 268 -2.70 6.36 29.70
CA THR A 268 -3.38 5.11 30.13
C THR A 268 -4.83 5.00 29.62
N LYS A 269 -5.36 6.08 29.03
CA LYS A 269 -6.62 6.15 28.28
C LYS A 269 -6.44 7.07 27.07
N PRO A 270 -7.31 7.00 26.05
CA PRO A 270 -7.28 7.94 24.93
C PRO A 270 -7.40 9.40 25.39
N VAL A 271 -6.57 10.27 24.82
CA VAL A 271 -6.49 11.70 25.18
C VAL A 271 -6.89 12.56 23.98
N ASN A 272 -7.75 13.54 24.22
CA ASN A 272 -8.15 14.50 23.18
C ASN A 272 -7.13 15.65 23.09
N TYR A 273 -6.63 15.91 21.88
CA TYR A 273 -5.84 17.10 21.56
C TYR A 273 -6.62 17.98 20.59
N THR A 274 -6.86 19.24 20.95
CA THR A 274 -7.56 20.21 20.10
C THR A 274 -6.56 21.15 19.45
N VAL A 275 -6.50 21.14 18.12
CA VAL A 275 -5.83 22.17 17.30
C VAL A 275 -6.82 23.31 17.08
N THR A 276 -6.36 24.54 17.29
CA THR A 276 -7.11 25.78 17.04
C THR A 276 -6.35 26.60 16.01
N ALA A 277 -6.95 26.86 14.85
CA ALA A 277 -6.36 27.64 13.78
C ALA A 277 -6.33 29.15 14.11
N GLU A 278 -5.65 29.94 13.28
CA GLU A 278 -5.55 31.40 13.45
C GLU A 278 -6.90 32.09 13.31
N ASP A 279 -7.81 31.54 12.50
CA ASP A 279 -9.20 32.01 12.38
C ASP A 279 -10.08 31.70 13.61
N GLY A 280 -9.58 30.90 14.56
CA GLY A 280 -10.26 30.48 15.78
C GLY A 280 -11.15 29.23 15.65
N THR A 281 -11.21 28.59 14.47
CA THR A 281 -11.88 27.29 14.31
C THR A 281 -11.02 26.15 14.88
N THR A 282 -11.66 25.03 15.22
CA THR A 282 -11.00 23.94 15.96
C THR A 282 -11.22 22.56 15.32
N LYS A 283 -10.22 21.68 15.46
CA LYS A 283 -10.30 20.25 15.17
C LYS A 283 -9.76 19.48 16.38
N THR A 284 -10.39 18.38 16.74
CA THR A 284 -9.95 17.55 17.88
C THR A 284 -9.54 16.17 17.40
N TYR A 285 -8.33 15.76 17.78
CA TYR A 285 -7.76 14.45 17.52
C TYR A 285 -7.88 13.58 18.77
N VAL A 286 -8.21 12.30 18.59
CA VAL A 286 -8.15 11.29 19.66
C VAL A 286 -6.80 10.59 19.57
N ILE A 287 -5.93 10.82 20.54
CA ILE A 287 -4.63 10.16 20.66
C ILE A 287 -4.82 8.86 21.44
N ASN A 288 -4.45 7.74 20.83
CA ASN A 288 -4.37 6.43 21.45
C ASN A 288 -2.89 6.03 21.58
N VAL A 289 -2.46 5.66 22.79
CA VAL A 289 -1.17 4.99 22.99
C VAL A 289 -1.48 3.56 23.39
N ILE A 290 -0.91 2.60 22.66
CA ILE A 290 -1.12 1.18 22.88
C ILE A 290 0.21 0.49 23.16
N GLU A 291 0.21 -0.38 24.17
CA GLU A 291 1.35 -1.24 24.46
C GLU A 291 1.36 -2.43 23.49
N THR A 292 2.48 -2.66 22.82
CA THR A 292 2.66 -3.80 21.91
C THR A 292 3.20 -5.02 22.65
N ILE A 293 2.76 -6.20 22.25
CA ILE A 293 3.22 -7.48 22.80
C ILE A 293 4.63 -7.77 22.26
N PRO A 294 5.69 -7.76 23.11
CA PRO A 294 7.05 -8.06 22.67
C PRO A 294 7.27 -9.55 22.43
N PHE A 295 8.26 -9.88 21.59
CA PHE A 295 8.80 -11.23 21.50
C PHE A 295 9.77 -11.47 22.68
N ILE A 296 9.51 -12.49 23.50
CA ILE A 296 10.30 -12.77 24.71
C ILE A 296 10.85 -14.20 24.67
N SER A 297 12.18 -14.29 24.61
CA SER A 297 12.95 -15.54 24.56
C SER A 297 13.91 -15.64 25.75
N VAL A 298 14.29 -16.87 26.14
CA VAL A 298 15.26 -17.10 27.22
C VAL A 298 16.50 -17.75 26.64
N TRP A 299 17.65 -17.13 26.94
CA TRP A 299 18.96 -17.54 26.45
C TRP A 299 19.89 -17.87 27.61
N LYS A 300 20.77 -18.85 27.42
CA LYS A 300 21.63 -19.41 28.46
C LYS A 300 23.10 -19.38 28.04
N THR A 301 23.90 -18.64 28.80
CA THR A 301 25.35 -18.71 28.69
C THR A 301 25.94 -19.78 29.61
N THR A 302 27.11 -20.26 29.24
CA THR A 302 27.87 -21.37 29.83
C THR A 302 29.26 -20.93 30.28
N LYS A 303 29.85 -19.92 29.62
CA LYS A 303 31.13 -19.28 29.96
C LYS A 303 30.96 -17.76 30.17
N ALA A 304 31.90 -17.14 30.88
CA ALA A 304 31.90 -15.69 31.09
C ALA A 304 32.45 -14.96 29.85
N ASN A 305 31.81 -13.85 29.47
CA ASN A 305 32.00 -13.19 28.17
C ASN A 305 31.66 -14.14 27.01
N GLU A 306 30.53 -14.85 27.14
CA GLU A 306 29.90 -15.56 26.04
C GLU A 306 28.97 -14.60 25.29
N GLU A 307 29.02 -14.70 23.97
CA GLU A 307 28.26 -13.88 23.05
C GLU A 307 27.01 -14.63 22.57
N ILE A 308 25.91 -13.91 22.45
CA ILE A 308 24.66 -14.34 21.81
C ILE A 308 24.37 -13.33 20.71
N GLU A 309 23.86 -13.80 19.59
CA GLU A 309 23.59 -12.99 18.42
C GLU A 309 22.19 -13.30 17.88
N LEU A 310 21.44 -12.27 17.48
CA LEU A 310 20.12 -12.46 16.89
C LEU A 310 20.28 -13.03 15.46
N PRO A 311 19.54 -14.10 15.10
CA PRO A 311 19.66 -14.77 13.81
C PRO A 311 18.91 -14.00 12.70
N LEU A 312 19.31 -12.74 12.47
CA LEU A 312 18.74 -11.85 11.46
C LEU A 312 19.26 -12.24 10.06
N VAL A 313 18.41 -12.07 9.04
CA VAL A 313 18.65 -12.51 7.65
C VAL A 313 18.69 -11.33 6.68
N ASP A 314 19.37 -11.51 5.56
CA ASP A 314 19.75 -10.46 4.61
C ASP A 314 18.61 -9.81 3.82
N ASP A 315 17.44 -10.46 3.76
CA ASP A 315 16.20 -9.99 3.12
C ASP A 315 15.10 -9.61 4.12
N GLY A 316 15.40 -9.59 5.42
CA GLY A 316 14.45 -9.23 6.46
C GLY A 316 14.23 -7.73 6.64
N VAL A 317 13.20 -7.38 7.42
CA VAL A 317 12.81 -5.99 7.75
C VAL A 317 12.89 -5.77 9.25
N TYR A 318 13.61 -4.72 9.65
CA TYR A 318 13.98 -4.47 11.03
C TYR A 318 13.77 -3.00 11.41
N ASP A 319 13.01 -2.76 12.46
CA ASP A 319 12.91 -1.49 13.19
C ASP A 319 12.54 -1.81 14.65
N PHE A 320 13.51 -2.34 15.41
CA PHE A 320 13.26 -2.90 16.73
C PHE A 320 14.36 -2.57 17.76
N THR A 321 13.97 -2.58 19.03
CA THR A 321 14.91 -2.61 20.15
C THR A 321 14.88 -3.95 20.86
N VAL A 322 16.08 -4.44 21.15
CA VAL A 322 16.34 -5.60 21.99
C VAL A 322 16.74 -5.14 23.38
N ASN A 323 16.14 -5.72 24.41
CA ASN A 323 16.61 -5.65 25.78
C ASN A 323 17.21 -7.02 26.14
N TRP A 324 18.47 -7.03 26.55
CA TRP A 324 19.25 -8.25 26.77
C TRP A 324 19.05 -8.87 28.17
N GLY A 325 18.25 -8.26 29.03
CA GLY A 325 17.98 -8.78 30.38
C GLY A 325 19.14 -8.63 31.38
N ASP A 326 20.32 -8.15 30.95
CA ASP A 326 21.43 -7.77 31.84
C ASP A 326 21.40 -6.29 32.28
N GLY A 327 20.40 -5.54 31.81
CA GLY A 327 20.23 -4.10 32.03
C GLY A 327 20.69 -3.22 30.85
N ARG A 328 21.11 -3.82 29.73
CA ARG A 328 21.40 -3.13 28.47
C ARG A 328 20.31 -3.37 27.42
N SER A 329 20.26 -2.46 26.46
CA SER A 329 19.33 -2.52 25.33
C SER A 329 19.89 -1.75 24.14
N ASP A 330 19.70 -2.28 22.95
CA ASP A 330 20.21 -1.72 21.70
C ASP A 330 19.08 -1.58 20.67
N TYR A 331 19.34 -0.85 19.58
CA TYR A 331 18.36 -0.55 18.53
C TYR A 331 18.90 -0.98 17.17
N ILE A 332 18.12 -1.73 16.42
CA ILE A 332 18.54 -2.47 15.23
C ILE A 332 17.58 -2.19 14.08
N THR A 333 18.14 -1.73 12.97
CA THR A 333 17.42 -1.42 11.72
C THR A 333 18.02 -2.11 10.48
N ASP A 334 18.94 -3.04 10.68
CA ASP A 334 19.65 -3.77 9.61
C ASP A 334 20.15 -5.13 10.14
N TRP A 335 20.12 -6.16 9.31
CA TRP A 335 20.51 -7.54 9.62
C TRP A 335 22.01 -7.68 9.95
N ASN A 336 22.83 -6.72 9.52
CA ASN A 336 24.28 -6.70 9.71
C ASN A 336 24.77 -5.75 10.83
N ALA A 337 23.85 -5.07 11.54
CA ALA A 337 24.20 -4.16 12.63
C ALA A 337 25.04 -4.85 13.71
N SER A 338 26.12 -4.21 14.17
CA SER A 338 26.98 -4.72 15.26
C SER A 338 26.21 -5.01 16.56
N GLU A 339 25.16 -4.23 16.77
CA GLU A 339 24.23 -4.21 17.89
C GLU A 339 23.39 -5.49 18.00
N LYS A 340 23.38 -6.36 16.97
CA LYS A 340 22.68 -7.66 17.01
C LYS A 340 23.41 -8.74 17.81
N SER A 341 24.65 -8.50 18.22
CA SER A 341 25.49 -9.42 19.00
C SER A 341 25.82 -8.82 20.37
N HIS A 342 25.65 -9.59 21.44
CA HIS A 342 25.85 -9.11 22.82
C HIS A 342 26.62 -10.10 23.70
N SER A 343 27.62 -9.57 24.41
CA SER A 343 28.58 -10.31 25.24
C SER A 343 28.25 -10.21 26.73
N TYR A 344 27.80 -11.33 27.33
CA TYR A 344 27.41 -11.41 28.73
C TYR A 344 28.60 -11.67 29.65
N ILE A 345 28.89 -10.69 30.52
CA ILE A 345 30.04 -10.72 31.46
C ILE A 345 29.97 -11.90 32.47
N LYS A 346 28.77 -12.45 32.70
CA LYS A 346 28.53 -13.56 33.64
C LYS A 346 27.88 -14.74 32.92
N VAL A 347 28.07 -15.92 33.52
CA VAL A 347 27.30 -17.13 33.20
C VAL A 347 25.90 -16.97 33.81
N GLY A 348 24.85 -17.22 33.03
CA GLY A 348 23.48 -17.08 33.50
C GLY A 348 22.41 -17.46 32.46
N GLU A 349 21.16 -17.36 32.88
CA GLU A 349 19.99 -17.38 32.00
C GLU A 349 19.45 -15.95 31.93
N TYR A 350 19.12 -15.51 30.72
CA TYR A 350 18.83 -14.13 30.35
C TYR A 350 17.54 -14.07 29.54
N THR A 351 16.58 -13.28 30.02
CA THR A 351 15.32 -13.01 29.32
C THR A 351 15.55 -11.88 28.33
N VAL A 352 15.60 -12.22 27.04
CA VAL A 352 15.77 -11.28 25.93
C VAL A 352 14.40 -10.90 25.39
N SER A 353 14.11 -9.61 25.36
CA SER A 353 12.82 -9.04 24.96
C SER A 353 13.00 -8.10 23.78
N ILE A 354 12.31 -8.38 22.67
CA ILE A 354 12.35 -7.58 21.43
C ILE A 354 11.01 -6.87 21.23
N THR A 355 11.05 -5.58 20.93
CA THR A 355 9.87 -4.76 20.58
C THR A 355 10.14 -3.92 19.34
N GLY A 356 9.17 -3.84 18.44
CA GLY A 356 9.29 -3.24 17.12
C GLY A 356 9.27 -4.31 16.03
N GLN A 357 9.38 -3.89 14.76
CA GLN A 357 9.31 -4.80 13.62
C GLN A 357 10.55 -5.70 13.57
N ILE A 358 10.33 -7.02 13.63
CA ILE A 358 11.36 -8.04 13.38
C ILE A 358 10.77 -9.10 12.45
N GLU A 359 11.05 -8.95 11.16
CA GLU A 359 10.62 -9.85 10.10
C GLU A 359 11.85 -10.48 9.45
N GLY A 360 12.04 -11.79 9.65
CA GLY A 360 13.23 -12.52 9.22
C GLY A 360 14.08 -12.97 10.40
N PHE A 361 13.97 -14.24 10.77
CA PHE A 361 14.64 -14.87 11.92
C PHE A 361 15.02 -16.32 11.55
N SER A 362 16.28 -16.62 11.24
CA SER A 362 16.71 -17.97 10.82
C SER A 362 18.17 -18.30 11.14
N PHE A 363 18.42 -19.51 11.63
CA PHE A 363 19.79 -19.99 11.90
C PHE A 363 20.49 -20.60 10.67
N TYR A 364 19.87 -20.57 9.46
CA TYR A 364 20.30 -21.27 8.25
C TYR A 364 21.78 -21.06 7.88
N ASP A 365 22.17 -19.82 7.56
CA ASP A 365 23.54 -19.43 7.17
C ASP A 365 24.20 -18.58 8.27
N SER A 366 23.99 -18.97 9.52
CA SER A 366 24.41 -18.15 10.66
C SER A 366 25.94 -17.98 10.73
N GLY A 367 26.71 -19.08 10.70
CA GLY A 367 28.13 -19.06 11.07
C GLY A 367 28.39 -18.71 12.55
N ILE A 368 27.34 -18.37 13.30
CA ILE A 368 27.34 -17.96 14.71
C ILE A 368 27.58 -19.19 15.59
N ASN A 369 28.84 -19.56 15.74
CA ASN A 369 29.28 -20.78 16.41
C ASN A 369 28.89 -20.84 17.89
N GLY A 370 27.76 -21.49 18.18
CA GLY A 370 27.29 -21.81 19.53
C GLY A 370 25.93 -21.19 19.88
N THR A 371 25.54 -20.09 19.24
CA THR A 371 24.33 -19.33 19.59
C THR A 371 23.00 -20.09 19.45
N PRO A 372 22.78 -21.00 18.47
CA PRO A 372 21.61 -21.89 18.49
C PRO A 372 21.46 -22.68 19.80
N ASN A 373 22.57 -22.97 20.49
CA ASN A 373 22.54 -23.68 21.78
C ASN A 373 22.29 -22.78 22.98
N ALA A 374 22.31 -21.47 22.79
CA ALA A 374 22.02 -20.53 23.86
C ALA A 374 20.52 -20.34 24.04
N ILE A 375 19.69 -20.33 22.98
CA ILE A 375 18.22 -20.27 23.16
C ILE A 375 17.71 -21.57 23.81
N ILE A 376 16.90 -21.43 24.86
CA ILE A 376 16.34 -22.55 25.63
C ILE A 376 14.81 -22.52 25.76
N ASP A 377 14.18 -21.37 25.54
CA ASP A 377 12.73 -21.19 25.62
C ASP A 377 12.26 -19.96 24.82
N ILE A 378 11.00 -19.98 24.36
CA ILE A 378 10.25 -18.78 23.96
C ILE A 378 9.01 -18.71 24.84
N THR A 379 8.95 -17.62 25.60
CA THR A 379 7.95 -17.38 26.66
C THR A 379 6.79 -16.51 26.20
N GLN A 380 6.96 -15.80 25.07
CA GLN A 380 5.91 -15.00 24.43
C GLN A 380 6.29 -14.73 22.97
N TRP A 381 5.36 -14.95 22.04
CA TRP A 381 5.51 -14.48 20.66
C TRP A 381 5.08 -13.02 20.55
N GLY A 382 5.83 -12.20 19.81
CA GLY A 382 5.53 -10.77 19.64
C GLY A 382 4.51 -10.53 18.52
N GLU A 383 3.71 -9.47 18.64
CA GLU A 383 2.70 -9.14 17.61
C GLU A 383 3.34 -8.69 16.27
N GLU A 384 4.54 -8.10 16.34
CA GLU A 384 5.32 -7.59 15.21
C GLU A 384 6.48 -8.53 14.82
N PHE A 385 6.54 -9.73 15.43
CA PHE A 385 7.47 -10.78 15.03
C PHE A 385 6.92 -11.56 13.82
N ARG A 386 7.77 -11.81 12.83
CA ARG A 386 7.54 -12.73 11.71
C ARG A 386 8.83 -13.50 11.41
N PHE A 387 8.73 -14.78 11.10
CA PHE A 387 9.92 -15.59 10.75
C PHE A 387 10.57 -15.19 9.42
N GLY A 388 9.83 -14.53 8.51
CA GLY A 388 10.19 -14.47 7.09
C GLY A 388 9.99 -15.83 6.43
N ASN A 389 10.65 -16.06 5.28
CA ASN A 389 10.42 -17.27 4.46
C ASN A 389 11.69 -18.12 4.20
N LYS A 390 12.68 -18.05 5.10
CA LYS A 390 14.01 -18.68 4.93
C LYS A 390 14.12 -20.13 5.43
N GLY A 391 13.13 -20.64 6.18
CA GLY A 391 13.25 -21.91 6.92
C GLY A 391 14.27 -21.85 8.07
N ALA A 392 14.61 -23.00 8.66
CA ALA A 392 15.65 -23.20 9.68
C ALA A 392 15.52 -22.34 10.97
N TYR A 393 14.29 -21.98 11.34
CA TYR A 393 14.01 -21.00 12.41
C TYR A 393 14.48 -21.40 13.81
N PHE A 394 14.61 -22.71 14.11
CA PHE A 394 15.22 -23.28 15.34
C PHE A 394 16.22 -24.40 15.03
N LYS A 395 16.89 -24.30 13.88
CA LYS A 395 17.93 -25.24 13.45
C LYS A 395 19.08 -25.29 14.47
N ASP A 396 19.63 -26.48 14.69
CA ASP A 396 20.74 -26.82 15.58
C ASP A 396 20.53 -26.42 17.06
N CYS A 397 19.30 -26.13 17.48
CA CYS A 397 18.99 -25.63 18.83
C CYS A 397 18.98 -26.76 19.89
N PHE A 398 20.14 -27.38 20.16
CA PHE A 398 20.25 -28.59 21.02
C PHE A 398 19.84 -28.42 22.50
N ASN A 399 19.54 -27.19 22.95
CA ASN A 399 19.07 -26.92 24.32
C ASN A 399 17.61 -26.44 24.41
N LEU A 400 16.96 -26.12 23.29
CA LEU A 400 15.53 -25.81 23.24
C LEU A 400 14.74 -27.09 23.53
N THR A 401 13.97 -27.10 24.63
CA THR A 401 13.11 -28.23 25.01
C THR A 401 11.67 -28.07 24.56
N GLY A 402 11.25 -26.83 24.28
CA GLY A 402 9.91 -26.46 23.87
C GLY A 402 9.70 -24.96 24.00
N PHE A 403 8.44 -24.55 24.15
CA PHE A 403 8.04 -23.17 24.37
C PHE A 403 7.12 -23.07 25.59
N SER A 404 7.37 -22.12 26.48
CA SER A 404 6.47 -21.76 27.59
C SER A 404 5.42 -20.72 27.19
N ALA A 405 5.49 -20.19 25.95
CA ALA A 405 4.52 -19.25 25.41
C ALA A 405 3.09 -19.81 25.42
N THR A 406 2.14 -18.96 25.84
CA THR A 406 0.69 -19.28 25.85
C THR A 406 -0.04 -18.76 24.62
N ASN A 407 0.61 -17.90 23.81
CA ASN A 407 0.18 -17.52 22.48
C ASN A 407 0.96 -18.31 21.40
N THR A 408 0.53 -18.17 20.16
CA THR A 408 1.13 -18.79 18.97
C THR A 408 1.98 -17.78 18.19
N PRO A 409 2.95 -18.22 17.38
CA PRO A 409 3.62 -17.34 16.41
C PRO A 409 2.63 -16.87 15.34
N ASN A 410 2.85 -15.69 14.78
CA ASN A 410 2.21 -15.32 13.52
C ASN A 410 3.05 -15.85 12.35
N LEU A 411 2.42 -16.69 11.51
CA LEU A 411 3.01 -17.35 10.35
C LEU A 411 2.63 -16.67 9.01
N GLU A 412 1.94 -15.52 9.07
CA GLU A 412 1.73 -14.62 7.93
C GLU A 412 3.05 -14.35 7.17
N GLY A 413 3.05 -14.54 5.84
CA GLY A 413 4.24 -14.44 4.99
C GLY A 413 5.19 -15.65 5.05
N THR A 414 4.96 -16.62 5.94
CA THR A 414 5.72 -17.88 6.01
C THR A 414 5.06 -18.92 5.11
N LEU A 415 5.81 -19.46 4.15
CA LEU A 415 5.44 -20.61 3.31
C LEU A 415 6.41 -21.79 3.50
N ASN A 416 7.59 -21.52 4.04
CA ASN A 416 8.71 -22.45 4.16
C ASN A 416 9.02 -22.74 5.64
N MET A 417 8.82 -23.98 6.07
CA MET A 417 9.26 -24.51 7.38
C MET A 417 10.36 -25.57 7.26
N SER A 418 11.04 -25.64 6.12
CA SER A 418 12.19 -26.53 5.93
C SER A 418 13.22 -26.37 7.05
N TYR A 419 13.83 -27.47 7.49
CA TYR A 419 14.86 -27.52 8.55
C TYR A 419 14.46 -26.89 9.91
N MET A 420 13.19 -26.54 10.17
CA MET A 420 12.82 -25.67 11.30
C MET A 420 13.34 -26.14 12.67
N PHE A 421 13.30 -27.44 12.95
CA PHE A 421 13.82 -28.08 14.18
C PHE A 421 14.93 -29.12 13.86
N PHE A 422 15.61 -28.97 12.73
CA PHE A 422 16.75 -29.81 12.33
C PHE A 422 17.80 -29.84 13.43
N TYR A 423 18.18 -31.05 13.88
CA TYR A 423 19.06 -31.31 15.03
C TYR A 423 18.62 -30.72 16.38
N ALA A 424 17.38 -30.24 16.55
CA ALA A 424 16.87 -29.78 17.84
C ALA A 424 16.55 -30.97 18.79
N LYS A 425 17.56 -31.75 19.15
CA LYS A 425 17.45 -33.10 19.76
C LYS A 425 16.60 -33.23 21.03
N LYS A 426 16.41 -32.13 21.76
CA LYS A 426 15.61 -32.09 23.01
C LYS A 426 14.22 -31.49 22.82
N PHE A 427 13.93 -30.97 21.64
CA PHE A 427 12.68 -30.28 21.37
C PHE A 427 11.51 -31.24 21.44
N ASN A 428 10.56 -30.93 22.32
CA ASN A 428 9.29 -31.62 22.48
C ASN A 428 8.22 -30.59 22.89
N GLY A 429 8.30 -29.39 22.29
CA GLY A 429 7.43 -28.25 22.54
C GLY A 429 6.07 -28.41 21.89
N ASP A 430 5.03 -27.92 22.56
CA ASP A 430 3.67 -27.98 22.02
C ASP A 430 3.51 -26.97 20.88
N ILE A 431 3.14 -27.47 19.71
CA ILE A 431 2.96 -26.71 18.46
C ILE A 431 1.63 -27.08 17.77
N SER A 432 0.75 -27.80 18.49
CA SER A 432 -0.56 -28.28 18.02
C SER A 432 -1.50 -27.17 17.51
N ASN A 433 -1.35 -25.95 18.05
CA ASN A 433 -2.18 -24.79 17.75
C ASN A 433 -1.57 -23.84 16.70
N TRP A 434 -0.48 -24.23 16.02
CA TRP A 434 0.15 -23.40 14.99
C TRP A 434 -0.64 -23.47 13.67
N ASP A 435 -0.94 -22.31 13.08
CA ASP A 435 -1.64 -22.20 11.80
C ASP A 435 -0.66 -22.42 10.63
N VAL A 436 -0.43 -23.69 10.31
CA VAL A 436 0.44 -24.11 9.21
C VAL A 436 -0.28 -24.20 7.84
N SER A 437 -1.52 -23.73 7.74
CA SER A 437 -2.37 -23.90 6.53
C SER A 437 -1.81 -23.30 5.24
N ASN A 438 -0.87 -22.36 5.34
CA ASN A 438 -0.21 -21.71 4.20
C ASN A 438 1.19 -22.28 3.88
N ILE A 439 1.68 -23.28 4.63
CA ILE A 439 3.01 -23.85 4.43
C ILE A 439 3.02 -24.78 3.21
N THR A 440 4.04 -24.64 2.36
CA THR A 440 4.26 -25.44 1.15
C THR A 440 5.48 -26.37 1.25
N ASP A 441 6.44 -26.06 2.12
CA ASP A 441 7.67 -26.84 2.31
C ASP A 441 7.87 -27.17 3.80
N MET A 442 7.99 -28.46 4.13
CA MET A 442 8.33 -28.98 5.46
C MET A 442 9.54 -29.95 5.43
N ASN A 443 10.39 -29.90 4.40
CA ASN A 443 11.51 -30.83 4.29
C ASN A 443 12.49 -30.72 5.48
N TRP A 444 13.03 -31.86 5.93
CA TRP A 444 13.94 -31.95 7.07
C TRP A 444 13.44 -31.34 8.41
N MET A 445 12.16 -30.97 8.53
CA MET A 445 11.66 -30.12 9.62
C MET A 445 12.00 -30.62 11.03
N PHE A 446 11.88 -31.93 11.29
CA PHE A 446 12.20 -32.57 12.58
C PHE A 446 13.40 -33.53 12.50
N TYR A 447 14.27 -33.39 11.48
CA TYR A 447 15.42 -34.26 11.29
C TYR A 447 16.31 -34.30 12.53
N GLN A 448 16.52 -35.49 13.13
CA GLN A 448 17.24 -35.63 14.40
C GLN A 448 16.71 -34.73 15.54
N ALA A 449 15.41 -34.41 15.56
CA ALA A 449 14.74 -33.91 16.77
C ALA A 449 14.44 -35.10 17.70
N ASP A 450 15.47 -35.81 18.17
CA ASP A 450 15.41 -37.16 18.76
C ASP A 450 14.27 -37.38 19.78
N ALA A 451 13.91 -36.35 20.57
CA ALA A 451 12.89 -36.37 21.62
C ALA A 451 11.47 -35.89 21.20
N PHE A 452 11.27 -35.44 19.96
CA PHE A 452 10.00 -34.87 19.51
C PHE A 452 8.91 -35.94 19.37
N ASN A 453 7.80 -35.74 20.09
CA ASN A 453 6.63 -36.61 20.06
C ASN A 453 5.37 -35.85 20.52
N LYS A 454 5.16 -34.63 20.01
CA LYS A 454 3.99 -33.80 20.30
C LYS A 454 2.92 -33.89 19.23
N ASP A 455 1.67 -33.82 19.69
CA ASP A 455 0.48 -33.89 18.84
C ASP A 455 0.49 -32.76 17.80
N ILE A 456 0.34 -33.16 16.54
CA ILE A 456 0.26 -32.34 15.33
C ILE A 456 -0.88 -32.85 14.41
N SER A 457 -1.80 -33.66 14.96
CA SER A 457 -2.93 -34.27 14.23
C SER A 457 -3.92 -33.24 13.67
N ASN A 458 -3.94 -32.03 14.24
CA ASN A 458 -4.82 -30.92 13.85
C ASN A 458 -4.19 -29.96 12.82
N TRP A 459 -2.97 -30.23 12.35
CA TRP A 459 -2.32 -29.40 11.33
C TRP A 459 -2.98 -29.58 9.95
N ASP A 460 -3.34 -28.45 9.33
CA ASP A 460 -3.71 -28.41 7.91
C ASP A 460 -2.43 -28.36 7.06
N VAL A 461 -2.10 -29.49 6.45
CA VAL A 461 -0.93 -29.66 5.58
C VAL A 461 -1.30 -29.74 4.09
N SER A 462 -2.54 -29.40 3.72
CA SER A 462 -3.09 -29.59 2.36
C SER A 462 -2.37 -28.81 1.25
N ASN A 463 -1.57 -27.79 1.60
CA ASN A 463 -0.74 -27.03 0.67
C ASN A 463 0.73 -27.49 0.61
N VAL A 464 1.15 -28.47 1.43
CA VAL A 464 2.54 -28.94 1.48
C VAL A 464 2.85 -29.83 0.27
N THR A 465 3.90 -29.48 -0.49
CA THR A 465 4.35 -30.23 -1.67
C THR A 465 5.59 -31.08 -1.44
N ASP A 466 6.35 -30.80 -0.38
CA ASP A 466 7.59 -31.49 -0.01
C ASP A 466 7.60 -31.80 1.51
N MET A 467 7.68 -33.10 1.83
CA MET A 467 7.85 -33.63 3.20
C MET A 467 9.10 -34.51 3.31
N SER A 468 10.05 -34.38 2.36
CA SER A 468 11.27 -35.18 2.32
C SER A 468 12.05 -35.05 3.63
N VAL A 469 12.49 -36.19 4.16
CA VAL A 469 13.36 -36.31 5.35
C VAL A 469 12.74 -35.74 6.65
N MET A 470 11.45 -35.35 6.65
CA MET A 470 10.79 -34.56 7.71
C MET A 470 10.95 -35.14 9.12
N PHE A 471 10.72 -36.45 9.31
CA PHE A 471 10.84 -37.16 10.59
C PHE A 471 12.02 -38.15 10.62
N ALA A 472 13.00 -38.00 9.74
CA ALA A 472 14.12 -38.93 9.71
C ALA A 472 15.00 -38.80 10.97
N TYR A 473 15.37 -39.95 11.55
CA TYR A 473 16.04 -40.12 12.84
C TYR A 473 15.26 -39.55 14.06
N THR A 474 13.98 -39.15 13.92
CA THR A 474 13.17 -38.61 15.03
C THR A 474 12.72 -39.74 15.98
N SER A 475 13.67 -40.24 16.78
CA SER A 475 13.59 -41.56 17.43
C SER A 475 12.44 -41.79 18.42
N ALA A 476 11.79 -40.72 18.89
CA ALA A 476 10.64 -40.78 19.80
C ALA A 476 9.28 -40.60 19.08
N PHE A 477 9.26 -40.20 17.81
CA PHE A 477 8.04 -39.78 17.14
C PHE A 477 7.11 -40.96 16.81
N ASN A 478 5.88 -40.91 17.34
CA ASN A 478 4.82 -41.86 17.07
C ASN A 478 3.43 -41.23 17.32
N GLN A 479 3.22 -39.98 16.88
CA GLN A 479 1.90 -39.32 16.96
C GLN A 479 1.03 -39.63 15.76
N ASP A 480 -0.28 -39.64 15.98
CA ASP A 480 -1.27 -39.88 14.93
C ASP A 480 -1.29 -38.72 13.93
N ILE A 481 -1.06 -39.05 12.66
CA ILE A 481 -1.10 -38.16 11.50
C ILE A 481 -2.01 -38.71 10.39
N SER A 482 -2.87 -39.68 10.74
CA SER A 482 -3.78 -40.36 9.80
C SER A 482 -4.84 -39.45 9.16
N ASN A 483 -5.06 -38.25 9.73
CA ASN A 483 -6.01 -37.24 9.27
C ASN A 483 -5.37 -36.16 8.36
N TRP A 484 -4.05 -36.21 8.11
CA TRP A 484 -3.37 -35.24 7.24
C TRP A 484 -3.77 -35.43 5.77
N ASP A 485 -4.18 -34.34 5.12
CA ASP A 485 -4.34 -34.31 3.66
C ASP A 485 -2.97 -34.10 3.00
N VAL A 486 -2.36 -35.21 2.59
CA VAL A 486 -1.07 -35.23 1.88
C VAL A 486 -1.22 -35.23 0.36
N SER A 487 -2.41 -34.94 -0.19
CA SER A 487 -2.70 -35.09 -1.62
C SER A 487 -1.96 -34.12 -2.56
N ALA A 488 -1.32 -33.08 -2.00
CA ALA A 488 -0.43 -32.17 -2.72
C ALA A 488 1.06 -32.58 -2.68
N VAL A 489 1.44 -33.56 -1.84
CA VAL A 489 2.84 -33.94 -1.62
C VAL A 489 3.39 -34.72 -2.82
N THR A 490 4.55 -34.29 -3.31
CA THR A 490 5.25 -34.90 -4.45
C THR A 490 6.54 -35.64 -4.07
N ASP A 491 7.14 -35.30 -2.93
CA ASP A 491 8.35 -35.94 -2.38
C ASP A 491 8.12 -36.35 -0.92
N MET A 492 8.28 -37.65 -0.65
CA MET A 492 8.26 -38.26 0.70
C MET A 492 9.56 -39.03 0.99
N SER A 493 10.64 -38.77 0.23
CA SER A 493 11.90 -39.47 0.35
C SER A 493 12.46 -39.38 1.78
N TYR A 494 12.81 -40.52 2.34
CA TYR A 494 13.30 -40.72 3.70
C TYR A 494 12.40 -40.19 4.83
N MET A 495 11.13 -39.83 4.61
CA MET A 495 10.27 -39.12 5.58
C MET A 495 10.29 -39.72 7.00
N PHE A 496 10.26 -41.06 7.14
CA PHE A 496 10.31 -41.79 8.42
C PHE A 496 11.59 -42.63 8.59
N SER A 497 12.65 -42.33 7.82
CA SER A 497 13.91 -43.10 7.85
C SER A 497 14.54 -43.07 9.24
N LYS A 498 14.72 -44.23 9.88
CA LYS A 498 15.17 -44.41 11.27
C LYS A 498 14.25 -43.79 12.34
N ALA A 499 12.98 -43.51 12.03
CA ALA A 499 11.93 -43.27 13.03
C ALA A 499 11.56 -44.63 13.68
N SER A 500 12.47 -45.15 14.50
CA SER A 500 12.53 -46.57 14.88
C SER A 500 11.32 -47.11 15.64
N VAL A 501 10.55 -46.22 16.28
CA VAL A 501 9.32 -46.52 17.03
C VAL A 501 8.03 -46.17 16.27
N PHE A 502 8.13 -45.52 15.10
CA PHE A 502 6.98 -45.04 14.34
C PHE A 502 6.18 -46.21 13.77
N ASN A 503 4.89 -46.26 14.09
CA ASN A 503 3.97 -47.32 13.72
C ASN A 503 2.51 -46.83 13.75
N GLN A 504 2.25 -45.67 13.14
CA GLN A 504 0.91 -45.07 13.05
C GLN A 504 0.25 -45.33 11.70
N ASP A 505 -1.08 -45.32 11.72
CA ASP A 505 -1.89 -45.69 10.57
C ASP A 505 -1.84 -44.61 9.47
N LEU A 506 -1.56 -45.04 8.24
CA LEU A 506 -1.45 -44.16 7.07
C LEU A 506 -2.38 -44.61 5.93
N SER A 507 -3.30 -45.55 6.18
CA SER A 507 -4.15 -46.14 5.15
C SER A 507 -5.12 -45.15 4.49
N ASN A 508 -5.36 -44.00 5.12
CA ASN A 508 -6.21 -42.92 4.60
C ASN A 508 -5.45 -41.87 3.77
N TRP A 509 -4.12 -41.92 3.72
CA TRP A 509 -3.31 -40.95 2.98
C TRP A 509 -3.48 -41.12 1.47
N ASN A 510 -3.85 -40.04 0.78
CA ASN A 510 -3.84 -40.01 -0.68
C ASN A 510 -2.43 -39.68 -1.19
N VAL A 511 -1.67 -40.71 -1.55
CA VAL A 511 -0.30 -40.58 -2.07
C VAL A 511 -0.21 -40.52 -3.61
N SER A 512 -1.33 -40.39 -4.34
CA SER A 512 -1.38 -40.46 -5.81
C SER A 512 -0.65 -39.32 -6.56
N ALA A 513 -0.04 -38.37 -5.83
CA ALA A 513 0.80 -37.30 -6.37
C ALA A 513 2.30 -37.51 -6.12
N VAL A 514 2.69 -38.51 -5.32
CA VAL A 514 4.08 -38.74 -4.89
C VAL A 514 4.88 -39.38 -6.03
N ILE A 515 6.04 -38.78 -6.33
CA ILE A 515 6.95 -39.23 -7.40
C ILE A 515 8.15 -39.99 -6.82
N ASP A 516 8.57 -39.63 -5.60
CA ASP A 516 9.72 -40.20 -4.92
C ASP A 516 9.36 -40.68 -3.49
N MET A 517 9.58 -41.98 -3.23
CA MET A 517 9.41 -42.63 -1.92
C MET A 517 10.74 -43.26 -1.43
N GLN A 518 11.87 -42.81 -1.96
CA GLN A 518 13.21 -43.34 -1.67
C GLN A 518 13.46 -43.42 -0.17
N GLY A 519 13.64 -44.63 0.37
CA GLY A 519 13.99 -44.84 1.77
C GLY A 519 12.93 -44.38 2.78
N MET A 520 11.67 -44.15 2.39
CA MET A 520 10.63 -43.56 3.25
C MET A 520 10.51 -44.24 4.63
N PHE A 521 10.59 -45.57 4.69
CA PHE A 521 10.55 -46.38 5.92
C PHE A 521 11.88 -47.10 6.20
N SER A 522 12.99 -46.66 5.61
CA SER A 522 14.34 -47.23 5.83
C SER A 522 14.71 -47.21 7.31
N GLU A 523 14.96 -48.37 7.92
CA GLU A 523 15.25 -48.55 9.36
C GLU A 523 14.13 -48.06 10.30
N ALA A 524 12.88 -47.91 9.81
CA ALA A 524 11.69 -47.70 10.64
C ALA A 524 11.29 -49.04 11.32
N SER A 525 12.11 -49.50 12.26
CA SER A 525 12.13 -50.89 12.75
C SER A 525 10.83 -51.43 13.34
N ALA A 526 9.92 -50.56 13.82
CA ALA A 526 8.63 -50.92 14.38
C ALA A 526 7.45 -50.80 13.40
N PHE A 527 7.66 -50.21 12.22
CA PHE A 527 6.58 -49.90 11.27
C PHE A 527 6.01 -51.18 10.65
N ASN A 528 4.70 -51.39 10.80
CA ASN A 528 3.98 -52.54 10.26
C ASN A 528 2.49 -52.21 10.07
N LYS A 529 2.19 -51.18 9.29
CA LYS A 529 0.83 -50.68 9.02
C LYS A 529 0.42 -50.92 7.58
N ASP A 530 -0.89 -51.10 7.40
CA ASP A 530 -1.50 -51.42 6.12
C ASP A 530 -1.35 -50.25 5.15
N LEU A 531 -0.78 -50.52 3.98
CA LEU A 531 -0.57 -49.58 2.88
C LEU A 531 -1.24 -50.07 1.59
N SER A 532 -2.09 -51.10 1.66
CA SER A 532 -2.75 -51.73 0.50
C SER A 532 -3.72 -50.81 -0.24
N SER A 533 -4.10 -49.68 0.38
CA SER A 533 -4.94 -48.62 -0.19
C SER A 533 -4.17 -47.55 -0.97
N TRP A 534 -2.84 -47.53 -0.92
CA TRP A 534 -2.02 -46.49 -1.56
C TRP A 534 -1.96 -46.66 -3.07
N ASP A 535 -2.34 -45.61 -3.80
CA ASP A 535 -2.08 -45.46 -5.24
C ASP A 535 -0.65 -44.96 -5.44
N VAL A 536 0.26 -45.88 -5.78
CA VAL A 536 1.68 -45.60 -6.03
C VAL A 536 2.03 -45.54 -7.53
N SER A 537 1.03 -45.46 -8.42
CA SER A 537 1.22 -45.51 -9.89
C SER A 537 2.05 -44.36 -10.47
N THR A 538 2.23 -43.28 -9.71
CA THR A 538 3.07 -42.11 -10.05
C THR A 538 4.52 -42.21 -9.53
N VAL A 539 4.82 -43.19 -8.68
CA VAL A 539 6.15 -43.35 -8.04
C VAL A 539 7.16 -43.92 -9.03
N THR A 540 8.32 -43.27 -9.13
CA THR A 540 9.40 -43.66 -10.06
C THR A 540 10.63 -44.24 -9.36
N ASN A 541 10.76 -44.01 -8.05
CA ASN A 541 11.92 -44.33 -7.21
C ASN A 541 11.47 -44.97 -5.89
N MET A 542 11.82 -46.24 -5.67
CA MET A 542 11.57 -46.99 -4.43
C MET A 542 12.87 -47.51 -3.78
N TYR A 543 14.03 -46.93 -4.15
CA TYR A 543 15.34 -47.26 -3.59
C TYR A 543 15.28 -47.31 -2.05
N ARG A 544 15.65 -48.42 -1.44
CA ARG A 544 15.64 -48.64 0.03
C ARG A 544 14.32 -48.41 0.78
N MET A 545 13.15 -48.32 0.12
CA MET A 545 11.88 -47.90 0.74
C MET A 545 11.59 -48.58 2.10
N PHE A 546 11.83 -49.90 2.21
CA PHE A 546 11.68 -50.71 3.42
C PHE A 546 13.01 -51.36 3.90
N MET A 547 14.18 -50.82 3.50
CA MET A 547 15.48 -51.35 3.93
C MET A 547 15.53 -51.40 5.47
N LYS A 548 15.74 -52.57 6.07
CA LYS A 548 15.76 -52.80 7.53
C LYS A 548 14.48 -52.38 8.26
N ALA A 549 13.33 -52.31 7.57
CA ALA A 549 12.02 -52.21 8.22
C ALA A 549 11.66 -53.58 8.84
N SER A 550 12.34 -53.94 9.94
CA SER A 550 12.40 -55.30 10.48
C SER A 550 11.08 -55.87 11.03
N ALA A 551 10.04 -55.03 11.13
CA ALA A 551 8.68 -55.43 11.49
C ALA A 551 7.70 -55.42 10.30
N PHE A 552 8.09 -54.89 9.14
CA PHE A 552 7.16 -54.70 8.02
C PHE A 552 6.87 -56.01 7.28
N ASN A 553 5.60 -56.40 7.25
CA ASN A 553 5.10 -57.54 6.49
C ASN A 553 3.61 -57.37 6.15
N GLN A 554 3.20 -56.20 5.65
CA GLN A 554 1.83 -55.93 5.20
C GLN A 554 1.67 -56.15 3.70
N ASP A 555 0.46 -56.50 3.29
CA ASP A 555 0.12 -56.81 1.91
C ASP A 555 0.24 -55.55 1.02
N ILE A 556 1.03 -55.67 -0.04
CA ILE A 556 1.29 -54.64 -1.07
C ILE A 556 1.14 -55.23 -2.48
N SER A 557 0.48 -56.38 -2.61
CA SER A 557 0.26 -57.10 -3.87
C SER A 557 -0.57 -56.30 -4.89
N ASN A 558 -1.36 -55.33 -4.42
CA ASN A 558 -2.22 -54.46 -5.24
C ASN A 558 -1.53 -53.17 -5.73
N TRP A 559 -0.28 -52.91 -5.36
CA TRP A 559 0.45 -51.72 -5.81
C TRP A 559 0.78 -51.77 -7.31
N ASP A 560 0.39 -50.72 -8.04
CA ASP A 560 0.84 -50.50 -9.42
C ASP A 560 2.25 -49.89 -9.41
N VAL A 561 3.26 -50.72 -9.64
CA VAL A 561 4.67 -50.34 -9.66
C VAL A 561 5.23 -50.17 -11.09
N ALA A 562 4.37 -50.13 -12.12
CA ALA A 562 4.81 -50.08 -13.53
C ALA A 562 5.60 -48.82 -13.90
N GLY A 563 5.53 -47.75 -13.09
CA GLY A 563 6.34 -46.54 -13.24
C GLY A 563 7.74 -46.60 -12.59
N VAL A 564 8.02 -47.61 -11.76
CA VAL A 564 9.24 -47.66 -10.93
C VAL A 564 10.45 -48.10 -11.73
N THR A 565 11.55 -47.34 -11.64
CA THR A 565 12.79 -47.58 -12.40
C THR A 565 13.96 -48.08 -11.56
N ASP A 566 13.93 -47.85 -10.25
CA ASP A 566 14.92 -48.32 -9.26
C ASP A 566 14.22 -48.93 -8.02
N MET A 567 14.47 -50.21 -7.77
CA MET A 567 14.03 -50.97 -6.58
C MET A 567 15.23 -51.45 -5.73
N SER A 568 16.42 -50.88 -5.93
CA SER A 568 17.64 -51.36 -5.30
C SER A 568 17.55 -51.24 -3.77
N ALA A 569 17.91 -52.32 -3.08
CA ALA A 569 17.81 -52.51 -1.63
C ALA A 569 16.41 -52.28 -1.00
N MET A 570 15.32 -52.29 -1.80
CA MET A 570 13.96 -51.97 -1.33
C MET A 570 13.54 -52.76 -0.07
N PHE A 571 13.83 -54.06 0.01
CA PHE A 571 13.55 -54.94 1.15
C PHE A 571 14.83 -55.47 1.82
N SER A 572 15.98 -54.82 1.61
CA SER A 572 17.25 -55.28 2.17
C SER A 572 17.20 -55.28 3.70
N TYR A 573 17.40 -56.44 4.32
CA TYR A 573 17.26 -56.71 5.76
C TYR A 573 15.85 -56.44 6.32
N ALA A 574 14.80 -56.43 5.49
CA ALA A 574 13.42 -56.58 5.95
C ALA A 574 13.19 -58.05 6.37
N THR A 575 13.78 -58.44 7.51
CA THR A 575 14.03 -59.84 7.90
C THR A 575 12.80 -60.73 8.05
N ILE A 576 11.60 -60.17 8.12
CA ILE A 576 10.33 -60.91 8.20
C ILE A 576 9.41 -60.73 6.97
N PHE A 577 9.83 -59.94 5.97
CA PHE A 577 9.01 -59.66 4.79
C PHE A 577 8.90 -60.90 3.90
N ASN A 578 7.67 -61.34 3.64
CA ASN A 578 7.34 -62.48 2.79
C ASN A 578 5.93 -62.36 2.20
N GLN A 579 5.52 -61.18 1.75
CA GLN A 579 4.23 -60.99 1.07
C GLN A 579 4.34 -61.24 -0.43
N ASP A 580 3.26 -61.73 -1.02
CA ASP A 580 3.20 -62.04 -2.45
C ASP A 580 3.25 -60.74 -3.29
N ILE A 581 4.21 -60.70 -4.21
CA ILE A 581 4.48 -59.59 -5.14
C ILE A 581 4.64 -60.11 -6.58
N SER A 582 4.21 -61.35 -6.85
CA SER A 582 4.27 -61.99 -8.17
C SER A 582 3.56 -61.20 -9.27
N ASN A 583 2.47 -60.50 -8.92
CA ASN A 583 1.64 -59.71 -9.84
C ASN A 583 2.23 -58.33 -10.22
N TRP A 584 3.36 -57.92 -9.65
CA TRP A 584 3.97 -56.61 -9.92
C TRP A 584 4.56 -56.52 -11.35
N ASP A 585 4.16 -55.51 -12.13
CA ASP A 585 4.81 -55.19 -13.39
C ASP A 585 6.13 -54.44 -13.14
N VAL A 586 7.23 -55.19 -13.09
CA VAL A 586 8.59 -54.68 -12.92
C VAL A 586 9.29 -54.35 -14.24
N SER A 587 8.57 -54.28 -15.38
CA SER A 587 9.19 -54.15 -16.71
C SER A 587 9.89 -52.82 -16.98
N ALA A 588 9.64 -51.79 -16.18
CA ALA A 588 10.37 -50.52 -16.20
C ALA A 588 11.63 -50.51 -15.32
N VAL A 589 11.82 -51.52 -14.45
CA VAL A 589 12.91 -51.54 -13.47
C VAL A 589 14.26 -51.81 -14.16
N THR A 590 15.24 -50.96 -13.89
CA THR A 590 16.58 -51.02 -14.52
C THR A 590 17.66 -51.61 -13.61
N THR A 591 17.40 -51.65 -12.30
CA THR A 591 18.29 -52.19 -11.26
C THR A 591 17.50 -52.77 -10.09
N MET A 592 17.94 -53.93 -9.61
CA MET A 592 17.42 -54.63 -8.42
C MET A 592 18.58 -54.97 -7.45
N GLU A 593 19.66 -54.18 -7.47
CA GLU A 593 20.83 -54.42 -6.63
C GLU A 593 20.44 -54.52 -5.15
N SER A 594 20.87 -55.59 -4.47
CA SER A 594 20.55 -55.84 -3.06
C SER A 594 19.06 -55.93 -2.69
N MET A 595 18.10 -56.04 -3.64
CA MET A 595 16.66 -55.85 -3.37
C MET A 595 16.12 -56.66 -2.18
N PHE A 596 16.52 -57.94 -2.04
CA PHE A 596 16.15 -58.84 -0.94
C PHE A 596 17.37 -59.26 -0.09
N SER A 597 18.46 -58.49 -0.15
CA SER A 597 19.70 -58.71 0.63
C SER A 597 19.40 -58.78 2.13
N GLY A 598 19.49 -59.95 2.76
CA GLY A 598 19.19 -60.18 4.18
C GLY A 598 17.69 -60.31 4.51
N ALA A 599 16.80 -60.41 3.52
CA ALA A 599 15.38 -60.71 3.71
C ALA A 599 15.19 -62.20 4.04
N SER A 600 15.63 -62.61 5.24
CA SER A 600 16.00 -63.99 5.55
C SER A 600 14.87 -65.04 5.42
N VAL A 601 13.60 -64.63 5.50
CA VAL A 601 12.42 -65.51 5.32
C VAL A 601 11.72 -65.37 3.97
N PHE A 602 12.17 -64.46 3.10
CA PHE A 602 11.52 -64.18 1.82
C PHE A 602 11.64 -65.39 0.87
N ASN A 603 10.51 -65.92 0.41
CA ASN A 603 10.44 -67.10 -0.43
C ASN A 603 9.17 -67.10 -1.29
N GLN A 604 8.96 -66.03 -2.05
CA GLN A 604 7.84 -65.92 -2.99
C GLN A 604 8.23 -66.31 -4.42
N ASN A 605 7.23 -66.67 -5.23
CA ASN A 605 7.41 -66.98 -6.64
C ASN A 605 7.53 -65.69 -7.45
N LEU A 606 8.63 -65.52 -8.19
CA LEU A 606 8.89 -64.32 -9.00
C LEU A 606 8.98 -64.64 -10.50
N ASN A 607 8.63 -65.86 -10.91
CA ASN A 607 8.91 -66.36 -12.26
C ASN A 607 8.16 -65.60 -13.38
N GLU A 608 7.05 -64.94 -13.04
CA GLU A 608 6.22 -64.14 -13.96
C GLU A 608 6.72 -62.69 -14.15
N TRP A 609 7.72 -62.25 -13.37
CA TRP A 609 8.33 -60.92 -13.50
C TRP A 609 9.09 -60.75 -14.82
N ASN A 610 8.73 -59.74 -15.60
CA ASN A 610 9.48 -59.32 -16.78
C ASN A 610 10.68 -58.44 -16.38
N ILE A 611 11.85 -59.05 -16.15
CA ILE A 611 13.07 -58.33 -15.78
C ILE A 611 13.99 -57.95 -16.97
N SER A 612 13.48 -57.99 -18.21
CA SER A 612 14.31 -57.77 -19.44
C SER A 612 14.96 -56.37 -19.55
N ALA A 613 14.52 -55.40 -18.75
CA ALA A 613 15.15 -54.08 -18.62
C ALA A 613 16.24 -54.00 -17.53
N VAL A 614 16.33 -54.98 -16.63
CA VAL A 614 17.27 -54.98 -15.49
C VAL A 614 18.69 -55.22 -15.98
N THR A 615 19.61 -54.36 -15.55
CA THR A 615 21.04 -54.47 -15.92
C THR A 615 21.95 -54.89 -14.77
N ASN A 616 21.42 -54.93 -13.54
CA ASN A 616 22.18 -55.22 -12.32
C ASN A 616 21.29 -55.94 -11.28
N THR A 617 21.69 -57.15 -10.89
CA THR A 617 21.10 -57.96 -9.80
C THR A 617 22.14 -58.35 -8.76
N SER A 618 23.25 -57.60 -8.67
CA SER A 618 24.29 -57.85 -7.68
C SER A 618 23.71 -57.86 -6.27
N PHE A 619 24.16 -58.78 -5.42
CA PHE A 619 23.70 -58.95 -4.03
C PHE A 619 22.18 -59.19 -3.87
N MET A 620 21.39 -59.42 -4.93
CA MET A 620 19.92 -59.36 -4.85
C MET A 620 19.30 -60.27 -3.78
N PHE A 621 19.85 -61.48 -3.57
CA PHE A 621 19.44 -62.46 -2.57
C PHE A 621 20.57 -62.86 -1.60
N ILE A 622 21.59 -62.00 -1.39
CA ILE A 622 22.63 -62.27 -0.37
C ILE A 622 21.97 -62.45 1.01
N ASP A 623 22.36 -63.47 1.78
CA ASP A 623 21.78 -63.81 3.10
C ASP A 623 20.23 -64.00 3.11
N ALA A 624 19.59 -64.16 1.94
CA ALA A 624 18.15 -64.45 1.83
C ALA A 624 17.90 -65.94 2.13
N SER A 625 18.12 -66.32 3.38
CA SER A 625 18.42 -67.70 3.79
C SER A 625 17.38 -68.75 3.39
N ALA A 626 16.10 -68.36 3.28
CA ALA A 626 14.97 -69.20 2.91
C ALA A 626 14.57 -69.12 1.42
N PHE A 627 15.19 -68.23 0.62
CA PHE A 627 14.76 -67.99 -0.76
C PHE A 627 15.05 -69.19 -1.66
N ASN A 628 13.98 -69.73 -2.23
CA ASN A 628 13.98 -70.76 -3.27
C ASN A 628 12.77 -70.57 -4.22
N GLY A 629 12.38 -69.31 -4.49
CA GLY A 629 11.36 -69.00 -5.49
C GLY A 629 11.81 -69.41 -6.90
N ASP A 630 10.86 -69.78 -7.76
CA ASP A 630 11.17 -70.03 -9.17
C ASP A 630 11.41 -68.69 -9.89
N ILE A 631 12.43 -68.69 -10.74
CA ILE A 631 12.95 -67.56 -11.55
C ILE A 631 13.55 -68.08 -12.88
N SER A 632 13.26 -69.33 -13.24
CA SER A 632 13.82 -70.03 -14.41
C SER A 632 13.41 -69.45 -15.78
N SER A 633 12.31 -68.68 -15.85
CA SER A 633 11.85 -67.98 -17.06
C SER A 633 12.24 -66.50 -17.14
N TRP A 634 13.06 -65.99 -16.22
CA TRP A 634 13.61 -64.62 -16.31
C TRP A 634 14.47 -64.42 -17.56
N ASP A 635 14.17 -63.37 -18.34
CA ASP A 635 15.06 -62.88 -19.40
C ASP A 635 16.20 -62.05 -18.77
N VAL A 636 17.31 -62.73 -18.50
CA VAL A 636 18.52 -62.11 -17.92
C VAL A 636 19.47 -61.53 -18.96
N SER A 637 19.11 -61.51 -20.25
CA SER A 637 20.04 -61.17 -21.34
C SER A 637 20.57 -59.72 -21.32
N ALA A 638 19.91 -58.81 -20.59
CA ALA A 638 20.36 -57.44 -20.36
C ALA A 638 21.30 -57.26 -19.14
N ILE A 639 21.43 -58.28 -18.28
CA ILE A 639 22.15 -58.18 -17.01
C ILE A 639 23.66 -58.21 -17.23
N LYS A 640 24.35 -57.21 -16.65
CA LYS A 640 25.81 -57.03 -16.74
C LYS A 640 26.55 -57.49 -15.49
N SER A 641 25.88 -57.51 -14.34
CA SER A 641 26.45 -57.92 -13.06
C SER A 641 25.45 -58.71 -12.22
N MET A 642 25.88 -59.90 -11.80
CA MET A 642 25.20 -60.82 -10.88
C MET A 642 26.08 -61.13 -9.65
N SER A 643 27.11 -60.32 -9.37
CA SER A 643 28.05 -60.62 -8.27
C SER A 643 27.33 -60.77 -6.93
N TYR A 644 27.69 -61.82 -6.16
CA TYR A 644 27.10 -62.19 -4.86
C TYR A 644 25.57 -62.40 -4.88
N MET A 645 24.93 -62.61 -6.04
CA MET A 645 23.46 -62.65 -6.16
C MET A 645 22.79 -63.65 -5.21
N PHE A 646 23.37 -64.84 -5.00
CA PHE A 646 22.89 -65.89 -4.08
C PHE A 646 23.92 -66.22 -2.98
N TYR A 647 24.76 -65.26 -2.59
CA TYR A 647 25.77 -65.47 -1.55
C TYR A 647 25.10 -65.77 -0.20
N GLU A 648 25.45 -66.90 0.44
CA GLU A 648 24.80 -67.44 1.65
C GLU A 648 23.25 -67.59 1.56
N ALA A 649 22.68 -67.65 0.34
CA ALA A 649 21.27 -67.96 0.09
C ALA A 649 20.99 -69.45 0.32
N SER A 650 21.08 -69.90 1.58
CA SER A 650 21.38 -71.29 1.95
C SER A 650 20.41 -72.35 1.39
N ALA A 651 19.14 -71.99 1.19
CA ALA A 651 18.07 -72.85 0.69
C ALA A 651 17.89 -72.85 -0.84
N PHE A 652 18.56 -71.95 -1.57
CA PHE A 652 18.37 -71.80 -3.01
C PHE A 652 18.83 -73.04 -3.80
N ASN A 653 17.98 -73.55 -4.70
CA ASN A 653 18.21 -74.76 -5.48
C ASN A 653 17.23 -74.85 -6.68
N GLN A 654 17.34 -73.94 -7.65
CA GLN A 654 16.52 -73.92 -8.88
C GLN A 654 17.33 -74.30 -10.13
N ASP A 655 16.64 -74.62 -11.24
CA ASP A 655 17.27 -74.86 -12.54
C ASP A 655 17.33 -73.57 -13.38
N LEU A 656 18.51 -72.96 -13.43
CA LEU A 656 18.80 -71.73 -14.18
C LEU A 656 19.68 -72.02 -15.41
N SER A 657 19.76 -73.27 -15.86
CA SER A 657 20.59 -73.67 -17.01
C SER A 657 20.11 -73.10 -18.36
N SER A 658 18.91 -72.53 -18.39
CA SER A 658 18.28 -71.83 -19.51
C SER A 658 18.73 -70.38 -19.72
N TRP A 659 19.35 -69.75 -18.71
CA TRP A 659 19.66 -68.32 -18.69
C TRP A 659 20.75 -67.90 -19.69
N ASP A 660 20.47 -66.92 -20.56
CA ASP A 660 21.47 -66.28 -21.42
C ASP A 660 22.29 -65.25 -20.63
N VAL A 661 23.35 -65.73 -19.99
CA VAL A 661 24.32 -64.91 -19.24
C VAL A 661 25.44 -64.32 -20.11
N SER A 662 25.29 -64.28 -21.45
CA SER A 662 26.36 -63.85 -22.37
C SER A 662 26.78 -62.37 -22.22
N GLN A 663 25.96 -61.53 -21.60
CA GLN A 663 26.28 -60.12 -21.31
C GLN A 663 26.81 -59.89 -19.88
N VAL A 664 26.84 -60.93 -19.04
CA VAL A 664 27.32 -60.81 -17.67
C VAL A 664 28.85 -60.67 -17.68
N THR A 665 29.33 -59.53 -17.18
CA THR A 665 30.76 -59.19 -17.07
C THR A 665 31.28 -59.28 -15.64
N ASN A 666 30.41 -59.51 -14.66
CA ASN A 666 30.76 -59.78 -13.27
C ASN A 666 29.79 -60.79 -12.63
N SER A 667 30.32 -61.95 -12.23
CA SER A 667 29.60 -63.01 -11.51
C SER A 667 30.37 -63.46 -10.26
N ASP A 668 31.21 -62.58 -9.69
CA ASP A 668 32.04 -62.90 -8.52
C ASP A 668 31.16 -63.40 -7.36
N HIS A 669 31.54 -64.56 -6.79
CA HIS A 669 30.89 -65.19 -5.63
C HIS A 669 29.36 -65.44 -5.78
N PHE A 670 28.86 -65.54 -7.01
CA PHE A 670 27.44 -65.67 -7.38
C PHE A 670 26.62 -66.64 -6.50
N ASP A 671 27.14 -67.82 -6.18
CA ASP A 671 26.45 -68.89 -5.44
C ASP A 671 27.20 -69.39 -4.18
N VAL A 672 28.20 -68.65 -3.70
CA VAL A 672 29.03 -69.07 -2.55
C VAL A 672 28.18 -69.04 -1.28
N GLY A 673 27.91 -70.20 -0.69
CA GLY A 673 27.03 -70.36 0.48
C GLY A 673 25.59 -70.82 0.14
N ALA A 674 25.22 -70.93 -1.14
CA ALA A 674 23.94 -71.52 -1.59
C ALA A 674 23.93 -73.05 -1.40
N SER A 675 23.90 -73.49 -0.14
CA SER A 675 24.24 -74.86 0.28
C SER A 675 23.35 -75.96 -0.28
N ALA A 676 22.08 -75.64 -0.60
CA ALA A 676 21.14 -76.56 -1.22
C ALA A 676 21.41 -76.79 -2.72
N TRP A 677 22.09 -75.86 -3.41
CA TRP A 677 22.29 -75.88 -4.87
C TRP A 677 23.39 -76.85 -5.31
N THR A 678 23.10 -78.13 -5.10
CA THR A 678 24.04 -79.25 -5.24
C THR A 678 24.16 -79.79 -6.67
N ASN A 679 23.18 -79.52 -7.53
CA ASN A 679 23.24 -79.92 -8.94
C ASN A 679 24.01 -78.88 -9.77
N SER A 680 25.25 -79.18 -10.15
CA SER A 680 26.05 -78.27 -10.99
C SER A 680 25.51 -78.09 -12.42
N ALA A 681 24.64 -78.99 -12.91
CA ALA A 681 24.02 -78.86 -14.22
C ALA A 681 22.86 -77.86 -14.25
N TRP A 682 22.45 -77.33 -13.10
CA TRP A 682 21.39 -76.33 -12.94
C TRP A 682 21.91 -74.88 -12.84
N LYS A 683 23.23 -74.69 -12.88
CA LYS A 683 23.86 -73.37 -12.71
C LYS A 683 24.11 -72.72 -14.07
N PRO A 684 23.97 -71.38 -14.21
CA PRO A 684 24.28 -70.69 -15.45
C PRO A 684 25.76 -70.84 -15.82
N ASN A 685 26.06 -70.95 -17.11
CA ASN A 685 27.42 -71.04 -17.63
C ASN A 685 27.95 -69.65 -17.99
N PHE A 686 28.51 -68.95 -17.01
CA PHE A 686 29.13 -67.62 -17.19
C PHE A 686 30.33 -67.63 -18.17
N PRO A 687 30.60 -66.50 -18.86
CA PRO A 687 31.65 -66.38 -19.88
C PRO A 687 33.09 -66.25 -19.34
#